data_AF-A0AA93HL57-F1
#
_entry.id   AF-A0AA93HL57-F1
#
_cell.length_a   1.000
_cell.length_b   1.000
_cell.length_c   1.000
_cell.angle_alpha   90.00
_cell.angle_beta   90.00
_cell.angle_gamma   90.00
#
_symmetry.space_group_name_H-M   'P 1'
#
loop_
_entity.id
_entity.type
_entity.pdbx_description
1 polymer ?
#
loop_
_entity_poly.entity_id
_entity_poly.type
_entity_poly.pdbx_seq_one_letter_code
_entity_poly.pdbx_strand_id
1 'polypeptide(L)'
;MIIGGLSYPVASIDGRDRLTLVRPFDGPTASGVEYTLAPVQPENYELSKKVNEILDIAGDLIDATVGPAGPEGPPGPEGPRGKDGDAGFGSIVNFTQYSGQPAGGSGVYMIVPVAEGEPGITLTQTAQVILPKDKANAGIGLWIKSTTSGYAITLGLSNAPVPQPDVPGEELDLSGTGTIYIQPNTVYPLGIYLAGSTANFTVAVPKGLPIRIERKSIGITPTSTKWQVNPADDLIRNTGNAVGSDAVMEKKLDTRPGAAFSTRNGHLVIGYGAYLESAPLGIDLPQTADPVFNQVPPSIKLGFKGVCPAGVEKSVFAVVSLYNNGKYQLGPHWSGVLSVEIEGGNGSQTILADESPLYQLGSNHLYEAEYVDDPSGPGGTVTFWVDGQQLGTPKPTERKVRVAPGARLEVNASSGNSAATGGELEIEYVSLGIGRPDVVSTYTDVVDGAISAADLEALVVDARGLSAQPAKVLSYTANGTQKYELSLVVGEMDMPAGRAYKAVLEDWSTGTGVAHPNHLVMTKPGAQNCRFEDPTLYNSQPAWTEVLPQGAVPSINGINYYCEGIRMGTYTQFQFIYDWDTSVMPNNPFGDPEGLDSYMVAHKWLIYDKAGTLLARIEQPNGQPLNSAGMKAVWEGQYDGRGVAMITDDNPHYNFGTTRSSVIWRSHDPEAYSQQDIYNTVPVYDIRVPFACHTSFSVNGGDMRVYGSIGQSNGFANWRIMSYEPTTYEGIQAQVAASQDPWKGLNNLIAATPNAGVFLKYAPFNQMGRSPLTAPGGVRDDRQIMPEPIAHYARDVTSTRAMDGLSNKRITIDYLTGYASDPYYGMENGRCVPVYKGNARRNVGLRRHYYGYGEAARADSASWYGQSGRVYEWAASNSPLRVKTPTYGLTPNRPTYGTNSIDAAHAHQFPHWGSMLFKSPEFAMLGHKLSDQTRLYGNVILATWDDASNYAQREMAWKFGHAALCWKTASRNSPRLYTQAEILDWVVFDFEAFYDQHYASNPGFLNPPTNVFTNGAVDLNKVMYASAARFGIGMMNYLAPGDGCYTHDFMVGYWLQCLHVGERLGFNQALRDASPKAKAVIDWLLASHRKRAIGRTNNPLVNSAQDVDYITPIWTMDQMIAANGDVSKLPQNFAEVATKQTVKAPSWDSFKLPDGTVGSRDGQAMDQLLAAPALLKDMGMSGSDLEQAITLAEQRFQERLTSETAKGPLEAGQTWYKFHQATNNRPYRPGS
;
A
#
# COMPACT_ATOMS: atom_id res chain seq x y z
N MET A 1 -10.67 67.26 32.18
CA MET A 1 -11.43 68.47 31.79
C MET A 1 -10.60 69.71 32.09
N ILE A 2 -10.78 70.79 31.33
CA ILE A 2 -10.20 72.10 31.62
C ILE A 2 -11.34 73.11 31.83
N ILE A 3 -11.27 73.90 32.91
CA ILE A 3 -12.12 75.08 33.18
C ILE A 3 -11.18 76.24 33.54
N GLY A 4 -11.38 77.41 32.94
CA GLY A 4 -10.58 78.62 33.25
C GLY A 4 -9.07 78.49 33.04
N GLY A 5 -8.63 77.50 32.24
CA GLY A 5 -7.21 77.17 32.05
C GLY A 5 -6.61 76.18 33.07
N LEU A 6 -7.39 75.73 34.05
CA LEU A 6 -6.97 74.73 35.05
C LEU A 6 -7.56 73.34 34.77
N SER A 7 -6.75 72.30 34.96
CA SER A 7 -7.12 70.91 34.68
C SER A 7 -7.74 70.22 35.89
N TYR A 8 -9.00 69.79 35.73
CA TYR A 8 -9.75 69.01 36.71
C TYR A 8 -10.00 67.58 36.18
N PRO A 9 -9.68 66.52 36.96
CA PRO A 9 -10.07 65.16 36.61
C PRO A 9 -11.59 64.98 36.81
N VAL A 10 -12.23 64.36 35.82
CA VAL A 10 -13.66 64.02 35.86
C VAL A 10 -13.81 62.66 36.54
N ALA A 11 -14.75 62.53 37.47
CA ALA A 11 -15.08 61.28 38.15
C ALA A 11 -16.14 60.49 37.37
N SER A 12 -17.16 61.20 36.90
CA SER A 12 -18.28 60.67 36.11
C SER A 12 -18.87 61.77 35.24
N ILE A 13 -19.59 61.37 34.19
CA ILE A 13 -20.43 62.27 33.39
C ILE A 13 -21.86 61.79 33.64
N ASP A 14 -22.70 62.68 34.15
CA ASP A 14 -23.94 62.38 34.85
C ASP A 14 -25.18 62.86 34.06
N GLY A 15 -25.00 63.18 32.78
CA GLY A 15 -25.97 63.79 31.88
C GLY A 15 -25.25 64.50 30.73
N ARG A 16 -25.98 64.88 29.68
CA ARG A 16 -25.40 65.48 28.46
C ARG A 16 -24.66 66.81 28.72
N ASP A 17 -25.13 67.57 29.71
CA ASP A 17 -24.61 68.88 30.13
C ASP A 17 -24.05 68.88 31.57
N ARG A 18 -23.98 67.71 32.22
CA ARG A 18 -23.66 67.57 33.65
C ARG A 18 -22.57 66.52 33.90
N LEU A 19 -21.58 66.86 34.72
CA LEU A 19 -20.52 65.96 35.13
C LEU A 19 -20.04 66.24 36.55
N THR A 20 -19.42 65.24 37.18
CA THR A 20 -18.87 65.30 38.53
C THR A 20 -17.36 65.17 38.48
N LEU A 21 -16.67 65.91 39.35
CA LEU A 21 -15.22 66.00 39.38
C LEU A 21 -14.62 65.18 40.53
N VAL A 22 -13.43 64.61 40.34
CA VAL A 22 -12.71 63.83 41.37
C VAL A 22 -12.31 64.70 42.57
N ARG A 23 -12.31 66.02 42.39
CA ARG A 23 -12.11 67.02 43.44
C ARG A 23 -13.11 68.16 43.23
N PRO A 24 -13.61 68.82 44.29
CA PRO A 24 -14.48 69.98 44.15
C PRO A 24 -13.87 71.06 43.23
N PHE A 25 -14.73 71.77 42.53
CA PHE A 25 -14.38 73.04 41.91
C PHE A 25 -14.46 74.12 43.00
N ASP A 26 -13.38 74.85 43.26
CA ASP A 26 -13.28 75.81 44.37
C ASP A 26 -14.07 77.13 44.16
N GLY A 27 -15.07 77.12 43.28
CA GLY A 27 -15.95 78.25 42.96
C GLY A 27 -17.43 77.98 43.27
N PRO A 28 -18.25 79.02 43.52
CA PRO A 28 -19.63 78.86 43.96
C PRO A 28 -20.55 78.35 42.84
N THR A 29 -20.93 77.06 42.93
CA THR A 29 -21.97 76.36 42.16
C THR A 29 -21.83 76.38 40.62
N ALA A 30 -21.38 75.26 40.05
CA ALA A 30 -21.13 75.11 38.61
C ALA A 30 -22.41 74.80 37.80
N SER A 31 -23.14 75.83 37.39
CA SER A 31 -24.15 75.75 36.32
C SER A 31 -23.88 76.84 35.28
N GLY A 32 -23.80 76.48 33.99
CA GLY A 32 -23.50 77.44 32.92
C GLY A 32 -22.02 77.86 32.80
N VAL A 33 -21.08 77.04 33.29
CA VAL A 33 -19.64 77.26 33.15
C VAL A 33 -19.13 76.49 31.93
N GLU A 34 -18.53 77.18 30.95
CA GLU A 34 -17.91 76.51 29.79
C GLU A 34 -16.69 75.67 30.21
N TYR A 35 -16.58 74.46 29.66
CA TYR A 35 -15.53 73.51 29.92
C TYR A 35 -15.13 72.73 28.66
N THR A 36 -13.92 72.16 28.65
CA THR A 36 -13.46 71.27 27.57
C THR A 36 -12.98 69.93 28.12
N LEU A 37 -13.42 68.82 27.52
CA LEU A 37 -12.89 67.49 27.80
C LEU A 37 -11.62 67.26 26.97
N ALA A 38 -10.46 67.35 27.63
CA ALA A 38 -9.16 67.01 27.07
C ALA A 38 -8.64 65.69 27.67
N PRO A 39 -8.13 64.75 26.84
CA PRO A 39 -7.48 63.52 27.31
C PRO A 39 -6.13 63.82 27.98
N VAL A 40 -5.65 62.88 28.80
CA VAL A 40 -4.44 63.05 29.64
C VAL A 40 -3.13 62.96 28.84
N GLN A 41 -3.18 62.51 27.58
CA GLN A 41 -2.11 62.68 26.60
C GLN A 41 -2.48 63.81 25.62
N PRO A 42 -1.66 64.86 25.47
CA PRO A 42 -1.85 65.89 24.45
C PRO A 42 -1.82 65.35 23.00
N GLU A 43 -2.23 66.22 22.08
CA GLU A 43 -2.03 66.10 20.61
C GLU A 43 -2.83 65.05 19.83
N ASN A 44 -3.71 64.24 20.44
CA ASN A 44 -4.67 63.40 19.68
C ASN A 44 -6.07 64.05 19.57
N TYR A 45 -6.22 64.96 18.60
CA TYR A 45 -7.47 65.72 18.37
C TYR A 45 -8.64 64.85 17.86
N GLU A 46 -8.33 63.80 17.09
CA GLU A 46 -9.30 62.79 16.62
C GLU A 46 -9.97 62.03 17.78
N LEU A 47 -9.18 61.66 18.79
CA LEU A 47 -9.69 60.94 19.96
C LEU A 47 -10.65 61.81 20.78
N SER A 48 -10.31 63.09 21.01
CA SER A 48 -11.20 64.04 21.71
C SER A 48 -12.55 64.20 20.99
N LYS A 49 -12.54 64.22 19.65
CA LYS A 49 -13.76 64.37 18.86
C LYS A 49 -14.68 63.15 19.00
N LYS A 50 -14.12 61.94 18.94
CA LYS A 50 -14.85 60.67 19.11
C LYS A 50 -15.38 60.47 20.53
N VAL A 51 -14.67 60.95 21.55
CA VAL A 51 -15.18 60.96 22.93
C VAL A 51 -16.44 61.83 23.06
N ASN A 52 -16.48 63.00 22.41
CA ASN A 52 -17.67 63.85 22.44
C ASN A 52 -18.85 63.21 21.66
N GLU A 53 -18.60 62.60 20.49
CA GLU A 53 -19.65 61.87 19.74
C GLU A 53 -20.25 60.71 20.56
N ILE A 54 -19.43 59.98 21.32
CA ILE A 54 -19.89 58.91 22.22
C ILE A 54 -20.76 59.48 23.36
N LEU A 55 -20.46 60.68 23.86
CA LEU A 55 -21.20 61.32 24.94
C LEU A 55 -22.55 61.91 24.48
N ASP A 56 -22.63 62.47 23.27
CA ASP A 56 -23.91 62.86 22.67
C ASP A 56 -24.82 61.63 22.46
N ILE A 57 -24.26 60.51 21.98
CA ILE A 57 -25.01 59.24 21.80
C ILE A 57 -25.44 58.64 23.14
N ALA A 58 -24.61 58.74 24.19
CA ALA A 58 -24.94 58.24 25.52
C ALA A 58 -26.01 59.10 26.23
N GLY A 59 -26.05 60.41 25.97
CA GLY A 59 -27.02 61.33 26.59
C GLY A 59 -28.47 60.93 26.32
N ASP A 60 -28.82 60.71 25.05
CA ASP A 60 -30.18 60.36 24.64
C ASP A 60 -30.63 58.95 25.09
N LEU A 61 -29.71 58.14 25.64
CA LEU A 61 -29.97 56.80 26.21
C LEU A 61 -30.21 56.79 27.73
N ILE A 62 -29.93 57.89 28.44
CA ILE A 62 -30.00 57.95 29.92
C ILE A 62 -31.43 58.27 30.43
N ASP A 63 -32.24 58.98 29.66
CA ASP A 63 -33.54 59.52 30.12
C ASP A 63 -34.74 58.57 29.97
N ALA A 64 -34.56 57.34 29.47
CA ALA A 64 -35.66 56.42 29.14
C ALA A 64 -36.04 55.45 30.27
N THR A 65 -37.27 55.57 30.81
CA THR A 65 -37.82 54.67 31.85
C THR A 65 -39.23 54.13 31.51
N VAL A 66 -39.61 53.00 32.12
CA VAL A 66 -40.65 52.04 31.66
C VAL A 66 -42.12 52.41 31.94
N GLY A 67 -43.05 51.78 31.22
CA GLY A 67 -44.52 52.01 31.30
C GLY A 67 -45.40 50.76 31.59
N PRO A 68 -46.75 50.87 31.48
CA PRO A 68 -47.72 49.85 31.92
C PRO A 68 -48.45 49.08 30.79
N ALA A 69 -49.22 48.03 31.16
CA ALA A 69 -49.80 47.02 30.27
C ALA A 69 -51.34 47.13 30.01
N GLY A 70 -51.90 46.25 29.14
CA GLY A 70 -53.33 46.14 28.82
C GLY A 70 -53.82 44.69 28.57
N PRO A 71 -55.14 44.41 28.59
CA PRO A 71 -55.71 43.05 28.66
C PRO A 71 -56.18 42.43 27.32
N GLU A 72 -56.69 41.19 27.43
CA GLU A 72 -56.99 40.18 26.39
C GLU A 72 -58.21 40.47 25.47
N GLY A 73 -58.25 39.85 24.28
CA GLY A 73 -59.29 40.02 23.25
C GLY A 73 -59.98 38.71 22.78
N PRO A 74 -61.23 38.76 22.26
CA PRO A 74 -62.07 37.58 22.00
C PRO A 74 -61.81 36.87 20.64
N PRO A 75 -62.20 35.58 20.49
CA PRO A 75 -61.69 34.71 19.40
C PRO A 75 -62.59 34.48 18.17
N GLY A 76 -61.95 34.20 17.04
CA GLY A 76 -62.48 33.46 15.87
C GLY A 76 -62.69 34.29 14.58
N PRO A 77 -62.78 33.65 13.39
CA PRO A 77 -62.58 32.23 13.06
C PRO A 77 -61.19 31.94 12.44
N GLU A 78 -60.98 30.70 11.97
CA GLU A 78 -59.64 30.13 11.77
C GLU A 78 -59.04 30.25 10.34
N GLY A 79 -57.74 30.56 10.29
CA GLY A 79 -56.88 30.51 9.11
C GLY A 79 -55.43 30.77 9.53
N PRO A 80 -54.60 29.73 9.78
CA PRO A 80 -53.42 29.87 10.64
C PRO A 80 -52.26 30.63 9.98
N ARG A 81 -52.08 31.89 10.38
CA ARG A 81 -50.88 32.70 10.17
C ARG A 81 -50.53 33.46 11.45
N GLY A 82 -49.25 33.49 11.80
CA GLY A 82 -48.64 34.44 12.74
C GLY A 82 -49.29 34.54 14.13
N LYS A 83 -48.86 33.72 15.09
CA LYS A 83 -48.99 34.07 16.50
C LYS A 83 -47.92 35.09 16.87
N ASP A 84 -48.23 36.37 16.76
CA ASP A 84 -47.73 37.35 17.71
C ASP A 84 -48.54 37.18 19.01
N GLY A 85 -47.88 37.24 20.17
CA GLY A 85 -48.56 37.09 21.47
C GLY A 85 -47.64 36.76 22.65
N ASP A 86 -46.56 36.01 22.43
CA ASP A 86 -45.56 35.74 23.47
C ASP A 86 -44.59 36.92 23.61
N ALA A 87 -44.93 37.87 24.50
CA ALA A 87 -44.09 39.01 24.85
C ALA A 87 -42.92 38.61 25.79
N GLY A 88 -42.08 37.68 25.35
CA GLY A 88 -40.86 37.25 26.03
C GLY A 88 -39.61 37.59 25.21
N PHE A 89 -38.69 38.37 25.80
CA PHE A 89 -37.34 38.70 25.28
C PHE A 89 -37.24 38.91 23.76
N GLY A 90 -37.50 40.15 23.32
CA GLY A 90 -37.29 40.58 21.93
C GLY A 90 -35.85 40.33 21.47
N SER A 91 -35.70 39.37 20.56
CA SER A 91 -34.45 38.95 19.89
C SER A 91 -33.29 38.48 20.80
N ILE A 92 -33.15 37.15 20.87
CA ILE A 92 -31.84 36.56 20.54
C ILE A 92 -31.53 36.99 19.09
N VAL A 93 -30.38 37.61 18.84
CA VAL A 93 -30.01 38.09 17.50
C VAL A 93 -29.86 36.89 16.56
N ASN A 94 -30.62 36.89 15.45
CA ASN A 94 -30.55 35.83 14.46
C ASN A 94 -29.30 36.05 13.58
N PHE A 95 -28.30 35.18 13.73
CA PHE A 95 -27.02 35.22 13.02
C PHE A 95 -27.15 35.28 11.48
N THR A 96 -28.27 34.83 10.90
CA THR A 96 -28.51 34.86 9.44
C THR A 96 -28.62 36.27 8.83
N GLN A 97 -28.59 37.34 9.62
CA GLN A 97 -28.66 38.73 9.14
C GLN A 97 -27.32 39.49 9.15
N TYR A 98 -26.22 38.87 9.60
CA TYR A 98 -24.91 39.52 9.65
C TYR A 98 -24.06 39.20 8.41
N SER A 99 -23.72 40.22 7.62
CA SER A 99 -22.65 40.12 6.62
C SER A 99 -21.28 40.16 7.31
N GLY A 100 -20.35 39.30 6.89
CA GLY A 100 -18.99 39.26 7.47
C GLY A 100 -18.24 40.58 7.33
N GLN A 101 -17.48 40.95 8.38
CA GLN A 101 -16.62 42.14 8.33
C GLN A 101 -15.31 41.87 7.57
N PRO A 102 -14.69 42.88 6.94
CA PRO A 102 -13.33 42.78 6.41
C PRO A 102 -12.30 42.46 7.49
N ALA A 103 -11.24 41.73 7.11
CA ALA A 103 -10.14 41.42 8.01
C ALA A 103 -9.48 42.70 8.56
N GLY A 104 -9.42 42.83 9.89
CA GLY A 104 -8.95 44.04 10.58
C GLY A 104 -10.05 44.88 11.23
N GLY A 105 -11.33 44.55 11.04
CA GLY A 105 -12.43 45.15 11.79
C GLY A 105 -12.37 44.86 13.30
N SER A 106 -12.77 45.82 14.12
CA SER A 106 -12.93 45.66 15.57
C SER A 106 -14.19 44.82 15.87
N GLY A 107 -14.03 43.71 16.58
CA GLY A 107 -15.11 42.75 16.85
C GLY A 107 -16.30 43.30 17.65
N VAL A 108 -17.45 42.65 17.48
CA VAL A 108 -18.69 42.97 18.19
C VAL A 108 -18.66 42.38 19.60
N TYR A 109 -18.96 43.19 20.61
CA TYR A 109 -19.08 42.77 22.02
C TYR A 109 -20.54 42.51 22.40
N MET A 110 -20.76 41.53 23.28
CA MET A 110 -22.07 41.25 23.88
C MET A 110 -21.91 41.16 25.40
N ILE A 111 -22.74 41.90 26.13
CA ILE A 111 -22.78 41.95 27.60
C ILE A 111 -24.24 41.88 28.05
N VAL A 112 -24.53 41.10 29.09
CA VAL A 112 -25.85 41.08 29.76
C VAL A 112 -25.68 41.75 31.15
N PRO A 113 -26.61 42.60 31.61
CA PRO A 113 -26.38 43.42 32.80
C PRO A 113 -26.40 42.64 34.12
N VAL A 114 -25.64 43.14 35.09
CA VAL A 114 -25.88 42.92 36.53
C VAL A 114 -26.50 44.21 37.07
N ALA A 115 -27.57 44.10 37.85
CA ALA A 115 -28.25 45.26 38.43
C ALA A 115 -27.51 45.80 39.67
N GLU A 116 -27.54 47.11 39.86
CA GLU A 116 -26.91 47.78 41.00
C GLU A 116 -27.74 47.55 42.29
N GLY A 117 -27.19 46.84 43.27
CA GLY A 117 -27.87 46.59 44.55
C GLY A 117 -27.34 45.39 45.36
N GLU A 118 -26.82 44.36 44.71
CA GLU A 118 -26.16 43.22 45.38
C GLU A 118 -24.61 43.36 45.38
N PRO A 119 -23.89 42.67 46.29
CA PRO A 119 -22.45 42.87 46.46
C PRO A 119 -21.66 42.60 45.18
N GLY A 120 -20.75 43.52 44.85
CA GLY A 120 -19.90 43.40 43.66
C GLY A 120 -19.20 42.05 43.60
N ILE A 121 -19.41 41.32 42.51
CA ILE A 121 -18.88 39.96 42.34
C ILE A 121 -17.36 40.01 42.26
N THR A 122 -16.71 39.72 43.39
CA THR A 122 -15.30 39.35 43.41
C THR A 122 -15.14 38.08 42.60
N LEU A 123 -14.62 38.19 41.38
CA LEU A 123 -14.27 37.06 40.53
C LEU A 123 -13.14 36.27 41.18
N THR A 124 -13.49 35.28 42.00
CA THR A 124 -12.55 34.36 42.66
C THR A 124 -11.83 33.44 41.67
N GLN A 125 -12.29 33.39 40.43
CA GLN A 125 -11.67 32.72 39.29
C GLN A 125 -11.80 33.62 38.05
N THR A 126 -10.72 33.78 37.30
CA THR A 126 -10.70 34.45 35.99
C THR A 126 -10.71 33.41 34.87
N ALA A 127 -11.42 33.71 33.78
CA ALA A 127 -11.42 32.91 32.55
C ALA A 127 -10.95 33.78 31.39
N GLN A 128 -9.97 33.28 30.62
CA GLN A 128 -9.46 33.93 29.42
C GLN A 128 -9.83 33.08 28.20
N VAL A 129 -10.46 33.70 27.20
CA VAL A 129 -10.73 33.07 25.90
C VAL A 129 -9.73 33.62 24.90
N ILE A 130 -8.94 32.73 24.28
CA ILE A 130 -7.95 33.09 23.26
C ILE A 130 -8.56 32.78 21.89
N LEU A 131 -8.72 33.82 21.06
CA LEU A 131 -9.17 33.68 19.68
C LEU A 131 -7.99 33.33 18.76
N PRO A 132 -8.06 32.27 17.93
CA PRO A 132 -7.01 31.95 16.98
C PRO A 132 -6.87 33.05 15.90
N LYS A 133 -5.72 33.72 15.87
CA LYS A 133 -5.43 34.86 14.97
C LYS A 133 -5.55 34.50 13.47
N ASP A 134 -5.45 33.22 13.15
CA ASP A 134 -5.49 32.66 11.79
C ASP A 134 -6.90 32.21 11.34
N LYS A 135 -7.93 32.31 12.20
CA LYS A 135 -9.30 31.83 11.90
C LYS A 135 -10.29 32.99 11.82
N ALA A 136 -10.42 33.58 10.63
CA ALA A 136 -11.27 34.75 10.36
C ALA A 136 -12.75 34.60 10.78
N ASN A 137 -13.26 33.37 10.86
CA ASN A 137 -14.66 33.08 11.21
C ASN A 137 -14.86 32.64 12.67
N ALA A 138 -13.81 32.61 13.50
CA ALA A 138 -13.90 32.20 14.90
C ALA A 138 -14.49 33.33 15.77
N GLY A 139 -15.55 33.02 16.52
CA GLY A 139 -16.21 33.94 17.45
C GLY A 139 -16.25 33.40 18.88
N ILE A 140 -16.97 34.11 19.77
CA ILE A 140 -17.28 33.64 21.11
C ILE A 140 -18.80 33.49 21.24
N GLY A 141 -19.24 32.27 21.57
CA GLY A 141 -20.59 31.99 22.03
C GLY A 141 -20.66 32.04 23.56
N LEU A 142 -21.70 32.68 24.08
CA LEU A 142 -22.00 32.70 25.52
C LEU A 142 -23.34 31.97 25.70
N TRP A 143 -23.35 30.91 26.51
CA TRP A 143 -24.59 30.24 26.91
C TRP A 143 -24.74 30.20 28.43
N ILE A 144 -25.98 30.07 28.89
CA ILE A 144 -26.33 29.97 30.30
C ILE A 144 -27.18 28.72 30.50
N LYS A 145 -26.79 27.84 31.41
CA LYS A 145 -27.53 26.63 31.79
C LYS A 145 -27.92 26.68 33.27
N SER A 146 -29.20 26.50 33.58
CA SER A 146 -29.64 26.28 34.95
C SER A 146 -29.14 24.93 35.47
N THR A 147 -28.66 24.91 36.72
CA THR A 147 -28.24 23.73 37.47
C THR A 147 -28.99 23.68 38.80
N THR A 148 -28.87 22.57 39.54
CA THR A 148 -29.45 22.42 40.89
C THR A 148 -28.93 23.40 41.94
N SER A 149 -27.93 24.23 41.62
CA SER A 149 -27.32 25.20 42.55
C SER A 149 -27.10 26.61 41.96
N GLY A 150 -27.63 26.91 40.76
CA GLY A 150 -27.55 28.25 40.17
C GLY A 150 -27.56 28.26 38.64
N TYR A 151 -26.92 29.26 38.05
CA TYR A 151 -26.72 29.37 36.60
C TYR A 151 -25.24 29.17 36.25
N ALA A 152 -24.94 28.13 35.47
CA ALA A 152 -23.65 27.97 34.83
C ALA A 152 -23.61 28.82 33.55
N ILE A 153 -22.90 29.95 33.61
CA ILE A 153 -22.49 30.70 32.42
C ILE A 153 -21.28 29.99 31.82
N THR A 154 -21.25 29.80 30.52
CA THR A 154 -20.09 29.21 29.84
C THR A 154 -19.75 29.99 28.57
N LEU A 155 -18.47 30.30 28.43
CA LEU A 155 -17.87 30.92 27.25
C LEU A 155 -17.26 29.82 26.40
N GLY A 156 -17.67 29.71 25.13
CA GLY A 156 -17.10 28.77 24.17
C GLY A 156 -16.72 29.49 22.89
N LEU A 157 -15.78 28.92 22.12
CA LEU A 157 -15.52 29.41 20.77
C LEU A 157 -16.64 28.96 19.84
N SER A 158 -17.21 29.89 19.06
CA SER A 158 -18.11 29.57 17.95
C SER A 158 -17.30 29.43 16.66
N ASN A 159 -17.64 28.42 15.84
CA ASN A 159 -17.03 28.13 14.53
C ASN A 159 -15.51 27.86 14.52
N ALA A 160 -14.86 27.75 15.68
CA ALA A 160 -13.48 27.27 15.77
C ALA A 160 -13.45 25.74 15.95
N PRO A 161 -12.57 25.01 15.25
CA PRO A 161 -12.30 23.61 15.58
C PRO A 161 -11.68 23.53 16.98
N VAL A 162 -11.97 22.44 17.70
CA VAL A 162 -11.33 22.17 19.00
C VAL A 162 -9.82 22.06 18.76
N PRO A 163 -8.95 22.76 19.52
CA PRO A 163 -7.50 22.59 19.40
C PRO A 163 -7.10 21.12 19.56
N GLN A 164 -6.10 20.67 18.81
CA GLN A 164 -5.53 19.33 19.02
C GLN A 164 -4.98 19.24 20.45
N PRO A 165 -5.07 18.08 21.12
CA PRO A 165 -4.44 17.90 22.43
C PRO A 165 -2.93 18.08 22.31
N ASP A 166 -2.28 18.52 23.40
CA ASP A 166 -0.83 18.58 23.45
C ASP A 166 -0.22 17.19 23.29
N VAL A 167 0.70 17.06 22.35
CA VAL A 167 1.44 15.82 22.06
C VAL A 167 2.25 15.41 23.30
N PRO A 168 2.37 14.11 23.65
CA PRO A 168 3.09 13.65 24.84
C PRO A 168 4.48 14.26 24.98
N GLY A 169 4.67 15.11 26.00
CA GLY A 169 5.92 15.82 26.29
C GLY A 169 7.03 14.96 26.91
N GLU A 170 7.04 13.66 26.64
CA GLU A 170 8.12 12.74 27.02
C GLU A 170 9.21 12.77 25.93
N GLU A 171 10.47 12.62 26.32
CA GLU A 171 11.59 12.60 25.37
C GLU A 171 11.60 11.31 24.52
N LEU A 172 12.13 11.40 23.30
CA LEU A 172 12.26 10.24 22.40
C LEU A 172 13.43 9.35 22.85
N ASP A 173 13.16 8.45 23.80
CA ASP A 173 14.06 7.39 24.20
C ASP A 173 13.77 6.11 23.40
N LEU A 174 14.76 5.69 22.60
CA LEU A 174 14.77 4.44 21.85
C LEU A 174 15.59 3.33 22.53
N SER A 175 16.22 3.60 23.68
CA SER A 175 17.07 2.63 24.42
C SER A 175 16.29 1.61 25.26
N GLY A 176 14.97 1.76 25.36
CA GLY A 176 14.06 0.92 26.14
C GLY A 176 14.37 -0.58 26.01
N THR A 177 14.70 -1.19 27.15
CA THR A 177 15.28 -2.54 27.21
C THR A 177 14.31 -3.64 26.78
N GLY A 178 14.87 -4.76 26.30
CA GLY A 178 14.14 -5.90 25.75
C GLY A 178 13.28 -6.65 26.78
N THR A 179 12.13 -6.07 27.12
CA THR A 179 11.07 -6.73 27.90
C THR A 179 10.13 -7.47 26.97
N ILE A 180 9.92 -8.75 27.23
CA ILE A 180 9.02 -9.65 26.53
C ILE A 180 7.88 -10.00 27.50
N TYR A 181 6.65 -9.66 27.10
CA TYR A 181 5.41 -9.96 27.82
C TYR A 181 4.81 -11.27 27.29
N ILE A 182 4.71 -12.28 28.14
CA ILE A 182 4.20 -13.61 27.82
C ILE A 182 2.77 -13.74 28.33
N GLN A 183 1.84 -14.11 27.45
CA GLN A 183 0.45 -14.36 27.84
C GLN A 183 0.38 -15.61 28.74
N PRO A 184 -0.29 -15.56 29.91
CA PRO A 184 -0.54 -16.72 30.76
C PRO A 184 -1.15 -17.90 29.99
N ASN A 185 -0.73 -19.13 30.33
CA ASN A 185 -1.12 -20.37 29.67
C ASN A 185 -0.68 -20.57 28.21
N THR A 186 0.26 -19.76 27.69
CA THR A 186 0.84 -19.94 26.34
C THR A 186 2.27 -20.47 26.37
N VAL A 187 2.79 -20.88 25.21
CA VAL A 187 4.23 -21.01 24.97
C VAL A 187 4.62 -19.88 24.02
N TYR A 188 5.67 -19.12 24.34
CA TYR A 188 6.01 -17.89 23.62
C TYR A 188 7.50 -17.84 23.22
N PRO A 189 7.84 -17.63 21.94
CA PRO A 189 9.23 -17.60 21.49
C PRO A 189 9.96 -16.31 21.87
N LEU A 190 11.23 -16.41 22.27
CA LEU A 190 12.01 -15.26 22.70
C LEU A 190 12.53 -14.37 21.56
N GLY A 191 12.43 -14.84 20.32
CA GLY A 191 12.84 -14.08 19.13
C GLY A 191 14.34 -13.71 19.13
N ILE A 192 15.19 -14.51 19.78
CA ILE A 192 16.63 -14.27 19.73
C ILE A 192 17.11 -14.57 18.31
N TYR A 193 17.82 -13.61 17.71
CA TYR A 193 18.46 -13.76 16.41
C TYR A 193 19.93 -13.42 16.55
N LEU A 194 20.80 -14.30 16.06
CA LEU A 194 22.25 -14.26 16.22
C LEU A 194 22.97 -14.01 14.89
N ALA A 195 22.23 -13.79 13.79
CA ALA A 195 22.75 -13.48 12.46
C ALA A 195 23.85 -14.45 11.98
N GLY A 196 23.69 -15.75 12.27
CA GLY A 196 24.66 -16.79 11.90
C GLY A 196 25.95 -16.81 12.73
N SER A 197 26.00 -16.10 13.87
CA SER A 197 27.18 -16.02 14.73
C SER A 197 27.68 -17.39 15.20
N THR A 198 28.94 -17.69 14.89
CA THR A 198 29.66 -18.90 15.31
C THR A 198 30.32 -18.77 16.69
N ALA A 199 29.84 -17.85 17.53
CA ALA A 199 30.35 -17.64 18.88
C ALA A 199 30.02 -18.83 19.80
N ASN A 200 30.83 -19.03 20.85
CA ASN A 200 30.45 -19.92 21.94
C ASN A 200 29.49 -19.19 22.87
N PHE A 201 28.31 -19.76 23.12
CA PHE A 201 27.29 -19.15 23.98
C PHE A 201 27.13 -19.91 25.30
N THR A 202 26.93 -19.15 26.38
CA THR A 202 26.36 -19.69 27.63
C THR A 202 25.05 -18.97 27.95
N VAL A 203 24.14 -19.68 28.63
CA VAL A 203 22.84 -19.16 29.09
C VAL A 203 22.70 -19.34 30.59
N ALA A 204 22.00 -18.43 31.26
CA ALA A 204 21.57 -18.53 32.65
C ALA A 204 20.06 -18.25 32.75
N VAL A 205 19.28 -19.22 33.21
CA VAL A 205 17.82 -19.25 33.15
C VAL A 205 17.16 -18.76 34.46
N PRO A 206 16.06 -17.99 34.38
CA PRO A 206 15.42 -17.42 35.56
C PRO A 206 14.68 -18.46 36.42
N LYS A 207 14.96 -18.46 37.74
CA LYS A 207 14.27 -19.33 38.70
C LYS A 207 12.76 -19.05 38.75
N GLY A 208 11.98 -20.10 38.54
CA GLY A 208 10.51 -20.11 38.60
C GLY A 208 9.80 -19.80 37.28
N LEU A 209 10.52 -19.66 36.17
CA LEU A 209 9.96 -19.48 34.83
C LEU A 209 10.57 -20.53 33.88
N PRO A 210 9.79 -21.52 33.40
CA PRO A 210 10.32 -22.59 32.55
C PRO A 210 10.77 -22.05 31.18
N ILE A 211 12.06 -22.22 30.89
CA ILE A 211 12.64 -21.96 29.57
C ILE A 211 12.79 -23.30 28.86
N ARG A 212 12.33 -23.37 27.61
CA ARG A 212 12.36 -24.55 26.76
C ARG A 212 13.11 -24.25 25.46
N ILE A 213 13.67 -25.27 24.83
CA ILE A 213 14.02 -25.25 23.40
C ILE A 213 12.85 -25.84 22.62
N GLU A 214 12.35 -25.12 21.62
CA GLU A 214 11.35 -25.63 20.69
C GLU A 214 12.01 -26.41 19.53
N ARG A 215 11.48 -27.60 19.23
CA ARG A 215 11.84 -28.38 18.03
C ARG A 215 10.59 -28.55 17.17
N LYS A 216 10.65 -28.06 15.94
CA LYS A 216 9.59 -28.16 14.95
C LYS A 216 9.88 -29.30 13.98
N SER A 217 8.91 -30.19 13.78
CA SER A 217 8.88 -31.16 12.68
C SER A 217 7.62 -30.98 11.86
N ILE A 218 7.68 -31.33 10.58
CA ILE A 218 6.51 -31.32 9.71
C ILE A 218 5.71 -32.59 9.97
N GLY A 219 4.46 -32.42 10.43
CA GLY A 219 3.44 -33.46 10.46
C GLY A 219 2.52 -33.35 9.24
N ILE A 220 1.59 -34.30 9.12
CA ILE A 220 0.51 -34.24 8.13
C ILE A 220 -0.82 -34.28 8.90
N THR A 221 -1.59 -33.19 8.81
CA THR A 221 -2.93 -33.10 9.39
C THR A 221 -3.96 -33.40 8.30
N PRO A 222 -4.76 -34.49 8.42
CA PRO A 222 -5.76 -34.84 7.42
C PRO A 222 -6.95 -33.87 7.48
N THR A 223 -7.22 -33.21 6.36
CA THR A 223 -8.43 -32.40 6.14
C THR A 223 -9.41 -33.16 5.25
N SER A 224 -10.71 -32.89 5.37
CA SER A 224 -11.73 -33.54 4.53
C SER A 224 -12.91 -32.62 4.20
N THR A 225 -13.50 -32.81 3.03
CA THR A 225 -14.71 -32.12 2.56
C THR A 225 -15.67 -33.13 1.94
N LYS A 226 -16.98 -32.97 2.23
CA LYS A 226 -18.08 -33.80 1.75
C LYS A 226 -19.09 -32.96 0.95
N TRP A 227 -19.56 -33.46 -0.18
CA TRP A 227 -20.70 -32.96 -0.95
C TRP A 227 -21.87 -33.93 -0.76
N GLN A 228 -22.90 -33.53 -0.01
CA GLN A 228 -24.11 -34.32 0.18
C GLN A 228 -25.06 -34.04 -0.98
N VAL A 229 -25.42 -35.08 -1.74
CA VAL A 229 -26.13 -34.90 -3.03
C VAL A 229 -27.64 -35.07 -2.84
N ASN A 230 -28.38 -33.95 -2.84
CA ASN A 230 -29.85 -34.00 -2.93
C ASN A 230 -30.31 -33.84 -4.40
N PRO A 231 -31.34 -34.57 -4.87
CA PRO A 231 -31.82 -34.44 -6.25
C PRO A 231 -32.32 -33.03 -6.61
N ALA A 232 -32.88 -32.33 -5.63
CA ALA A 232 -33.48 -31.01 -5.80
C ALA A 232 -32.48 -29.85 -5.87
N ASP A 233 -31.22 -30.05 -5.46
CA ASP A 233 -30.23 -28.98 -5.39
C ASP A 233 -29.60 -28.75 -6.77
N ASP A 234 -29.74 -27.56 -7.35
CA ASP A 234 -29.06 -27.21 -8.61
C ASP A 234 -27.58 -26.86 -8.40
N LEU A 235 -27.24 -26.38 -7.19
CA LEU A 235 -25.87 -26.16 -6.70
C LEU A 235 -25.67 -26.95 -5.42
N ILE A 236 -24.92 -28.05 -5.51
CA ILE A 236 -24.64 -28.96 -4.39
C ILE A 236 -23.50 -28.35 -3.56
N ARG A 237 -23.84 -27.87 -2.36
CA ARG A 237 -22.88 -27.27 -1.43
C ARG A 237 -22.10 -28.33 -0.66
N ASN A 238 -20.94 -27.93 -0.16
CA ASN A 238 -20.03 -28.81 0.58
C ASN A 238 -19.99 -28.48 2.08
N THR A 239 -19.44 -29.41 2.85
CA THR A 239 -19.15 -29.26 4.29
C THR A 239 -17.78 -29.86 4.59
N GLY A 240 -16.90 -29.13 5.28
CA GLY A 240 -15.58 -29.60 5.67
C GLY A 240 -14.49 -28.53 5.55
N ASN A 241 -13.23 -28.96 5.41
CA ASN A 241 -12.05 -28.09 5.44
C ASN A 241 -10.92 -28.49 4.47
N ALA A 242 -11.11 -29.46 3.57
CA ALA A 242 -10.11 -29.80 2.55
C ALA A 242 -10.03 -28.76 1.41
N VAL A 243 -11.16 -28.15 1.06
CA VAL A 243 -11.33 -27.13 0.01
C VAL A 243 -12.28 -26.02 0.48
N GLY A 244 -12.33 -24.90 -0.25
CA GLY A 244 -13.21 -23.77 0.06
C GLY A 244 -14.71 -24.07 -0.08
N SER A 245 -15.54 -23.22 0.52
CA SER A 245 -17.01 -23.30 0.46
C SER A 245 -17.60 -22.84 -0.89
N ASP A 246 -16.76 -22.22 -1.72
CA ASP A 246 -16.98 -21.85 -3.12
C ASP A 246 -16.81 -23.04 -4.09
N ALA A 247 -16.17 -24.14 -3.65
CA ALA A 247 -16.02 -25.38 -4.42
C ALA A 247 -17.33 -26.21 -4.52
N VAL A 248 -18.46 -25.56 -4.83
CA VAL A 248 -19.77 -26.20 -5.04
C VAL A 248 -19.77 -27.09 -6.28
N MET A 249 -20.63 -28.11 -6.31
CA MET A 249 -20.84 -28.97 -7.48
C MET A 249 -22.09 -28.58 -8.27
N GLU A 250 -21.98 -28.60 -9.59
CA GLU A 250 -23.07 -28.33 -10.52
C GLU A 250 -23.48 -29.58 -11.31
N LYS A 251 -24.76 -29.66 -11.68
CA LYS A 251 -25.30 -30.65 -12.62
C LYS A 251 -24.90 -30.28 -14.05
N LYS A 252 -24.08 -31.10 -14.70
CA LYS A 252 -23.66 -30.92 -16.11
C LYS A 252 -24.28 -31.96 -17.04
N LEU A 253 -24.58 -31.54 -18.27
CA LEU A 253 -25.03 -32.39 -19.36
C LEU A 253 -24.09 -32.20 -20.56
N ASP A 254 -23.62 -33.30 -21.15
CA ASP A 254 -22.99 -33.26 -22.46
C ASP A 254 -24.05 -33.00 -23.55
N THR A 255 -23.60 -32.42 -24.65
CA THR A 255 -24.29 -32.22 -25.93
C THR A 255 -24.83 -33.49 -26.60
N ARG A 256 -24.45 -34.69 -26.12
CA ARG A 256 -24.88 -35.98 -26.67
C ARG A 256 -26.37 -36.28 -26.35
N PRO A 257 -27.17 -36.74 -27.33
CA PRO A 257 -28.56 -37.14 -27.09
C PRO A 257 -28.68 -38.23 -26.02
N GLY A 258 -29.58 -38.04 -25.05
CA GLY A 258 -29.82 -38.97 -23.95
C GLY A 258 -29.20 -38.56 -22.60
N ALA A 259 -28.38 -37.51 -22.56
CA ALA A 259 -27.87 -36.94 -21.32
C ALA A 259 -29.02 -36.50 -20.39
N ALA A 260 -29.11 -37.11 -19.21
CA ALA A 260 -30.18 -36.85 -18.25
C ALA A 260 -29.77 -37.14 -16.79
N PHE A 261 -30.39 -36.40 -15.87
CA PHE A 261 -30.45 -36.75 -14.45
C PHE A 261 -31.83 -37.34 -14.13
N SER A 262 -31.90 -38.21 -13.12
CA SER A 262 -33.16 -38.73 -12.58
C SER A 262 -33.06 -38.94 -11.07
N THR A 263 -34.10 -39.50 -10.44
CA THR A 263 -34.17 -39.70 -8.99
C THR A 263 -34.59 -41.13 -8.69
N ARG A 264 -33.88 -41.79 -7.77
CA ARG A 264 -34.14 -43.16 -7.32
C ARG A 264 -33.87 -43.21 -5.81
N ASN A 265 -34.75 -43.84 -5.03
CA ASN A 265 -34.66 -43.92 -3.56
C ASN A 265 -34.53 -42.58 -2.79
N GLY A 266 -34.75 -41.43 -3.43
CA GLY A 266 -34.49 -40.10 -2.86
C GLY A 266 -33.09 -39.54 -3.17
N HIS A 267 -32.25 -40.30 -3.87
CA HIS A 267 -30.91 -39.94 -4.33
C HIS A 267 -30.89 -39.50 -5.80
N LEU A 268 -29.87 -38.73 -6.18
CA LEU A 268 -29.65 -38.33 -7.56
C LEU A 268 -29.08 -39.51 -8.36
N VAL A 269 -29.65 -39.80 -9.52
CA VAL A 269 -29.11 -40.77 -10.48
C VAL A 269 -28.56 -40.05 -11.70
N ILE A 270 -27.27 -40.23 -11.97
CA ILE A 270 -26.60 -39.67 -13.14
C ILE A 270 -26.70 -40.65 -14.31
N GLY A 271 -27.38 -40.25 -15.40
CA GLY A 271 -27.46 -41.02 -16.63
C GLY A 271 -26.19 -40.96 -17.48
N TYR A 272 -26.15 -41.76 -18.55
CA TYR A 272 -25.09 -41.65 -19.57
C TYR A 272 -25.07 -40.24 -20.18
N GLY A 273 -23.90 -39.62 -20.30
CA GLY A 273 -23.76 -38.25 -20.81
C GLY A 273 -24.06 -37.14 -19.80
N ALA A 274 -24.54 -37.45 -18.59
CA ALA A 274 -24.65 -36.49 -17.49
C ALA A 274 -23.46 -36.67 -16.51
N TYR A 275 -23.08 -35.62 -15.78
CA TYR A 275 -22.00 -35.66 -14.78
C TYR A 275 -22.13 -34.56 -13.73
N LEU A 276 -21.51 -34.73 -12.56
CA LEU A 276 -21.28 -33.63 -11.62
C LEU A 276 -19.87 -33.07 -11.80
N GLU A 277 -19.73 -31.76 -11.68
CA GLU A 277 -18.46 -31.04 -11.75
C GLU A 277 -18.40 -30.00 -10.64
N SER A 278 -17.30 -29.94 -9.88
CA SER A 278 -17.05 -28.85 -8.93
C SER A 278 -16.50 -27.59 -9.62
N ALA A 279 -16.74 -26.43 -9.02
CA ALA A 279 -15.84 -25.30 -9.22
C ALA A 279 -14.39 -25.67 -8.84
N PRO A 280 -13.36 -24.99 -9.38
CA PRO A 280 -11.95 -25.32 -9.12
C PRO A 280 -11.64 -25.40 -7.63
N LEU A 281 -10.94 -26.46 -7.23
CA LEU A 281 -10.82 -26.88 -5.83
C LEU A 281 -9.93 -25.96 -4.98
N GLY A 282 -9.07 -25.13 -5.60
CA GLY A 282 -8.24 -24.14 -4.92
C GLY A 282 -7.13 -24.72 -4.03
N ILE A 283 -6.79 -26.00 -4.21
CA ILE A 283 -5.82 -26.71 -3.36
C ILE A 283 -4.41 -26.19 -3.65
N ASP A 284 -3.84 -25.45 -2.70
CA ASP A 284 -2.47 -24.93 -2.76
C ASP A 284 -1.50 -26.01 -2.22
N LEU A 285 -0.57 -26.44 -3.06
CA LEU A 285 0.44 -27.48 -2.76
C LEU A 285 1.85 -26.96 -3.09
N PRO A 286 2.92 -27.51 -2.47
CA PRO A 286 4.29 -27.11 -2.74
C PRO A 286 4.64 -27.15 -4.23
N GLN A 287 5.31 -26.10 -4.73
CA GLN A 287 5.69 -25.99 -6.14
C GLN A 287 7.20 -26.09 -6.30
N THR A 288 7.64 -26.93 -7.24
CA THR A 288 9.06 -27.24 -7.49
C THR A 288 9.40 -27.13 -8.97
N ALA A 289 10.67 -26.85 -9.27
CA ALA A 289 11.16 -26.79 -10.65
C ALA A 289 11.28 -28.20 -11.27
N ASP A 290 11.53 -29.21 -10.43
CA ASP A 290 11.40 -30.62 -10.81
C ASP A 290 9.89 -30.96 -10.98
N PRO A 291 9.44 -31.41 -12.17
CA PRO A 291 8.04 -31.73 -12.43
C PRO A 291 7.54 -32.98 -11.67
N VAL A 292 8.42 -33.85 -11.18
CA VAL A 292 8.06 -35.08 -10.45
C VAL A 292 7.51 -34.76 -9.05
N PHE A 293 8.08 -33.74 -8.39
CA PHE A 293 7.70 -33.32 -7.04
C PHE A 293 6.71 -32.14 -7.01
N ASN A 294 6.37 -31.57 -8.17
CA ASN A 294 5.60 -30.34 -8.28
C ASN A 294 4.11 -30.59 -8.00
N GLN A 295 3.53 -29.87 -7.03
CA GLN A 295 2.10 -29.94 -6.66
C GLN A 295 1.65 -31.36 -6.26
N VAL A 296 2.50 -32.05 -5.49
CA VAL A 296 2.22 -33.39 -4.94
C VAL A 296 1.60 -33.27 -3.55
N PRO A 297 0.45 -33.94 -3.27
CA PRO A 297 -0.17 -33.92 -1.95
C PRO A 297 0.48 -34.95 -1.01
N PRO A 298 0.79 -34.60 0.25
CA PRO A 298 1.29 -35.54 1.26
C PRO A 298 0.37 -36.76 1.49
N SER A 299 -0.96 -36.54 1.45
CA SER A 299 -1.93 -37.58 1.12
C SER A 299 -3.13 -37.01 0.37
N ILE A 300 -3.80 -37.85 -0.42
CA ILE A 300 -5.09 -37.54 -1.05
C ILE A 300 -6.00 -38.76 -0.97
N LYS A 301 -7.22 -38.57 -0.43
CA LYS A 301 -8.26 -39.59 -0.31
C LYS A 301 -9.49 -39.21 -1.13
N LEU A 302 -10.03 -40.12 -1.92
CA LEU A 302 -11.35 -40.00 -2.53
C LEU A 302 -12.31 -41.01 -1.93
N GLY A 303 -13.58 -40.60 -1.80
CA GLY A 303 -14.67 -41.45 -1.34
C GLY A 303 -15.97 -41.17 -2.08
N PHE A 304 -16.71 -42.22 -2.41
CA PHE A 304 -18.03 -42.17 -3.06
C PHE A 304 -18.99 -43.06 -2.28
N LYS A 305 -20.15 -42.53 -1.87
CA LYS A 305 -21.26 -43.30 -1.30
C LYS A 305 -22.44 -43.28 -2.25
N GLY A 306 -22.84 -44.46 -2.69
CA GLY A 306 -23.92 -44.61 -3.65
C GLY A 306 -24.03 -46.03 -4.22
N VAL A 307 -24.92 -46.21 -5.19
CA VAL A 307 -25.10 -47.47 -5.92
C VAL A 307 -24.51 -47.32 -7.32
N CYS A 308 -23.49 -48.12 -7.61
CA CYS A 308 -23.08 -48.41 -8.98
C CYS A 308 -23.84 -49.64 -9.48
N PRO A 309 -24.47 -49.64 -10.67
CA PRO A 309 -25.22 -50.80 -11.17
C PRO A 309 -24.34 -52.03 -11.37
N ALA A 310 -24.90 -53.21 -11.09
CA ALA A 310 -24.22 -54.48 -11.34
C ALA A 310 -23.93 -54.66 -12.85
N GLY A 311 -22.69 -55.05 -13.20
CA GLY A 311 -22.23 -55.17 -14.58
C GLY A 311 -21.65 -53.90 -15.19
N VAL A 312 -21.58 -52.78 -14.46
CA VAL A 312 -20.90 -51.55 -14.93
C VAL A 312 -19.40 -51.65 -14.65
N GLU A 313 -18.66 -52.14 -15.64
CA GLU A 313 -17.21 -52.39 -15.57
C GLU A 313 -16.33 -51.12 -15.66
N LYS A 314 -16.91 -49.98 -16.08
CA LYS A 314 -16.20 -48.70 -16.26
C LYS A 314 -17.11 -47.52 -15.89
N SER A 315 -16.81 -46.88 -14.77
CA SER A 315 -17.43 -45.65 -14.31
C SER A 315 -16.41 -44.82 -13.52
N VAL A 316 -16.67 -43.52 -13.37
CA VAL A 316 -15.87 -42.63 -12.52
C VAL A 316 -16.69 -42.32 -11.27
N PHE A 317 -16.30 -42.90 -10.13
CA PHE A 317 -16.93 -42.64 -8.83
C PHE A 317 -16.55 -41.25 -8.31
N ALA A 318 -15.29 -40.88 -8.48
CA ALA A 318 -14.78 -39.54 -8.24
C ALA A 318 -13.46 -39.36 -8.99
N VAL A 319 -13.19 -38.18 -9.53
CA VAL A 319 -11.86 -37.83 -10.04
C VAL A 319 -11.51 -36.40 -9.70
N VAL A 320 -10.31 -36.19 -9.16
CA VAL A 320 -9.65 -34.89 -9.16
C VAL A 320 -8.76 -34.83 -10.39
N SER A 321 -9.03 -33.93 -11.34
CA SER A 321 -8.17 -33.77 -12.52
C SER A 321 -8.03 -32.32 -13.00
N LEU A 322 -6.92 -32.06 -13.68
CA LEU A 322 -6.78 -30.96 -14.62
C LEU A 322 -6.04 -31.48 -15.87
N TYR A 323 -6.64 -31.28 -17.04
CA TYR A 323 -6.14 -31.78 -18.33
C TYR A 323 -4.65 -31.44 -18.56
N ASN A 324 -3.86 -32.44 -18.95
CA ASN A 324 -2.39 -32.39 -19.12
C ASN A 324 -1.59 -31.94 -17.88
N ASN A 325 -2.17 -31.90 -16.68
CA ASN A 325 -1.54 -31.33 -15.48
C ASN A 325 -1.48 -32.29 -14.28
N GLY A 326 -2.44 -33.20 -14.14
CA GLY A 326 -2.46 -34.26 -13.12
C GLY A 326 -3.85 -34.86 -12.88
N LYS A 327 -3.88 -36.05 -12.27
CA LYS A 327 -5.13 -36.82 -12.05
C LYS A 327 -5.02 -37.76 -10.84
N TYR A 328 -6.13 -37.87 -10.11
CA TYR A 328 -6.40 -38.91 -9.13
C TYR A 328 -7.85 -39.37 -9.29
N GLN A 329 -8.05 -40.57 -9.87
CA GLN A 329 -9.37 -41.08 -10.28
C GLN A 329 -9.71 -42.38 -9.55
N LEU A 330 -10.86 -42.44 -8.89
CA LEU A 330 -11.42 -43.62 -8.22
C LEU A 330 -12.54 -44.25 -9.08
N GLY A 331 -12.52 -45.57 -9.25
CA GLY A 331 -13.60 -46.28 -9.94
C GLY A 331 -13.47 -47.81 -10.00
N PRO A 332 -14.52 -48.51 -10.44
CA PRO A 332 -14.50 -49.95 -10.69
C PRO A 332 -13.56 -50.29 -11.85
N HIS A 333 -12.88 -51.44 -11.74
CA HIS A 333 -12.08 -52.02 -12.81
C HIS A 333 -12.81 -53.22 -13.43
N TRP A 334 -12.61 -53.44 -14.73
CA TRP A 334 -13.20 -54.56 -15.49
C TRP A 334 -12.81 -55.95 -14.96
N SER A 335 -11.73 -56.05 -14.16
CA SER A 335 -11.35 -57.29 -13.48
C SER A 335 -12.09 -57.54 -12.16
N GLY A 336 -13.17 -56.82 -11.86
CA GLY A 336 -14.02 -57.07 -10.69
C GLY A 336 -13.47 -56.57 -9.36
N VAL A 337 -12.61 -55.54 -9.36
CA VAL A 337 -12.05 -54.91 -8.15
C VAL A 337 -12.15 -53.38 -8.21
N LEU A 338 -11.97 -52.72 -7.07
CA LEU A 338 -11.81 -51.27 -6.99
C LEU A 338 -10.42 -50.86 -7.53
N SER A 339 -10.33 -49.68 -8.16
CA SER A 339 -9.08 -49.18 -8.75
C SER A 339 -8.91 -47.68 -8.60
N VAL A 340 -7.64 -47.25 -8.66
CA VAL A 340 -7.25 -45.85 -8.78
C VAL A 340 -6.36 -45.65 -10.00
N GLU A 341 -6.57 -44.57 -10.74
CA GLU A 341 -5.61 -44.06 -11.73
C GLU A 341 -4.91 -42.81 -11.18
N ILE A 342 -3.58 -42.81 -11.22
CA ILE A 342 -2.70 -41.70 -10.83
C ILE A 342 -2.06 -41.12 -12.08
N GLU A 343 -1.93 -39.79 -12.15
CA GLU A 343 -1.14 -39.07 -13.16
C GLU A 343 -0.40 -37.88 -12.52
N GLY A 344 0.87 -37.71 -12.89
CA GLY A 344 1.73 -36.62 -12.46
C GLY A 344 2.89 -36.38 -13.43
N GLY A 345 3.89 -35.60 -13.02
CA GLY A 345 5.00 -35.20 -13.90
C GLY A 345 5.90 -36.35 -14.40
N ASN A 346 5.81 -37.54 -13.80
CA ASN A 346 6.47 -38.76 -14.27
C ASN A 346 5.53 -39.74 -15.02
N GLY A 347 4.38 -39.27 -15.48
CA GLY A 347 3.39 -40.05 -16.25
C GLY A 347 2.26 -40.61 -15.39
N SER A 348 1.56 -41.63 -15.91
CA SER A 348 0.42 -42.27 -15.24
C SER A 348 0.65 -43.72 -14.83
N GLN A 349 -0.22 -44.23 -13.95
CA GLN A 349 -0.31 -45.64 -13.54
C GLN A 349 -1.74 -45.95 -13.05
N THR A 350 -2.28 -47.12 -13.41
CA THR A 350 -3.46 -47.70 -12.75
C THR A 350 -3.03 -48.68 -11.66
N ILE A 351 -3.69 -48.61 -10.50
CA ILE A 351 -3.43 -49.41 -9.30
C ILE A 351 -4.73 -50.11 -8.91
N LEU A 352 -4.64 -51.40 -8.58
CA LEU A 352 -5.80 -52.25 -8.28
C LEU A 352 -5.82 -52.67 -6.81
N ALA A 353 -7.01 -52.74 -6.22
CA ALA A 353 -7.23 -53.36 -4.93
C ALA A 353 -7.08 -54.89 -5.00
N ASP A 354 -6.91 -55.55 -3.85
CA ASP A 354 -7.03 -57.02 -3.78
C ASP A 354 -8.48 -57.48 -3.99
N GLU A 355 -8.66 -58.68 -4.54
CA GLU A 355 -9.96 -59.35 -4.59
C GLU A 355 -10.52 -59.52 -3.16
N SER A 356 -11.76 -59.08 -2.93
CA SER A 356 -12.38 -59.09 -1.60
C SER A 356 -13.89 -59.21 -1.69
N PRO A 357 -14.54 -60.05 -0.84
CA PRO A 357 -16.00 -60.18 -0.80
C PRO A 357 -16.72 -58.93 -0.28
N LEU A 358 -15.97 -57.93 0.22
CA LEU A 358 -16.50 -56.61 0.60
C LEU A 358 -16.83 -55.75 -0.63
N TYR A 359 -16.16 -55.97 -1.76
CA TYR A 359 -16.42 -55.22 -2.99
C TYR A 359 -17.62 -55.83 -3.74
N GLN A 360 -18.76 -55.14 -3.69
CA GLN A 360 -20.00 -55.56 -4.34
C GLN A 360 -20.61 -54.36 -5.08
N LEU A 361 -21.12 -54.58 -6.30
CA LEU A 361 -21.87 -53.59 -7.09
C LEU A 361 -23.37 -53.94 -7.06
N GLY A 362 -24.24 -52.94 -7.23
CA GLY A 362 -25.69 -53.08 -7.14
C GLY A 362 -26.30 -52.73 -5.77
N SER A 363 -25.48 -52.37 -4.78
CA SER A 363 -25.86 -51.98 -3.42
C SER A 363 -25.17 -50.68 -2.98
N ASN A 364 -25.71 -49.98 -1.96
CA ASN A 364 -25.19 -48.68 -1.51
C ASN A 364 -23.97 -48.83 -0.59
N HIS A 365 -22.76 -48.69 -1.13
CA HIS A 365 -21.49 -48.83 -0.42
C HIS A 365 -20.66 -47.54 -0.45
N LEU A 366 -19.91 -47.28 0.62
CA LEU A 366 -18.86 -46.26 0.63
C LEU A 366 -17.60 -46.90 0.05
N TYR A 367 -17.20 -46.54 -1.17
CA TYR A 367 -15.93 -46.95 -1.76
C TYR A 367 -14.92 -45.83 -1.56
N GLU A 368 -13.71 -46.15 -1.09
CA GLU A 368 -12.66 -45.15 -0.88
C GLU A 368 -11.28 -45.65 -1.34
N ALA A 369 -10.41 -44.71 -1.68
CA ALA A 369 -8.98 -44.96 -1.81
C ALA A 369 -8.16 -43.72 -1.39
N GLU A 370 -6.99 -43.94 -0.79
CA GLU A 370 -6.04 -42.91 -0.36
C GLU A 370 -4.65 -43.21 -0.90
N TYR A 371 -4.02 -42.20 -1.51
CA TYR A 371 -2.58 -42.16 -1.76
C TYR A 371 -1.88 -41.44 -0.61
N VAL A 372 -0.78 -41.99 -0.11
CA VAL A 372 0.16 -41.36 0.82
C VAL A 372 1.52 -41.29 0.16
N ASP A 373 2.15 -40.11 0.18
CA ASP A 373 3.44 -39.86 -0.48
C ASP A 373 4.63 -40.47 0.28
N ASP A 374 5.68 -40.86 -0.44
CA ASP A 374 7.04 -40.94 0.12
C ASP A 374 7.80 -39.66 -0.26
N PRO A 375 7.98 -38.68 0.65
CA PRO A 375 8.63 -37.41 0.34
C PRO A 375 10.09 -37.54 -0.11
N SER A 376 10.72 -38.70 0.08
CA SER A 376 12.11 -38.99 -0.30
C SER A 376 12.24 -39.87 -1.56
N GLY A 377 11.17 -40.56 -1.95
CA GLY A 377 11.13 -41.52 -3.06
C GLY A 377 10.38 -41.02 -4.30
N PRO A 378 10.34 -41.81 -5.39
CA PRO A 378 9.75 -41.42 -6.68
C PRO A 378 8.21 -41.55 -6.74
N GLY A 379 7.55 -41.87 -5.63
CA GLY A 379 6.12 -42.18 -5.58
C GLY A 379 5.58 -42.26 -4.15
N GLY A 380 4.83 -43.32 -3.84
CA GLY A 380 4.12 -43.46 -2.57
C GLY A 380 3.39 -44.80 -2.44
N THR A 381 2.30 -44.82 -1.66
CA THR A 381 1.48 -46.02 -1.39
C THR A 381 -0.01 -45.71 -1.48
N VAL A 382 -0.80 -46.59 -2.11
CA VAL A 382 -2.26 -46.50 -2.19
C VAL A 382 -2.93 -47.56 -1.33
N THR A 383 -3.92 -47.15 -0.53
CA THR A 383 -4.79 -48.04 0.27
C THR A 383 -6.24 -47.88 -0.18
N PHE A 384 -7.04 -48.94 -0.09
CA PHE A 384 -8.43 -49.00 -0.54
C PHE A 384 -9.36 -49.45 0.60
N TRP A 385 -10.61 -48.96 0.63
CA TRP A 385 -11.62 -49.38 1.61
C TRP A 385 -13.02 -49.53 0.99
N VAL A 386 -13.85 -50.38 1.61
CA VAL A 386 -15.30 -50.39 1.44
C VAL A 386 -15.99 -50.34 2.81
N ASP A 387 -16.93 -49.40 2.99
CA ASP A 387 -17.64 -49.09 4.25
C ASP A 387 -16.70 -49.06 5.49
N GLY A 388 -15.53 -48.43 5.31
CA GLY A 388 -14.50 -48.27 6.35
C GLY A 388 -13.60 -49.50 6.58
N GLN A 389 -13.84 -50.64 5.92
CA GLN A 389 -13.00 -51.83 6.01
C GLN A 389 -11.99 -51.87 4.86
N GLN A 390 -10.72 -52.11 5.19
CA GLN A 390 -9.62 -52.06 4.21
C GLN A 390 -9.63 -53.27 3.26
N LEU A 391 -9.47 -53.01 1.95
CA LEU A 391 -9.35 -54.05 0.93
C LEU A 391 -7.89 -54.52 0.81
N GLY A 392 -7.53 -55.50 1.63
CA GLY A 392 -6.23 -56.19 1.54
C GLY A 392 -5.04 -55.32 1.95
N THR A 393 -3.88 -55.52 1.32
CA THR A 393 -2.63 -54.81 1.68
C THR A 393 -2.44 -53.53 0.87
N PRO A 394 -1.87 -52.46 1.46
CA PRO A 394 -1.52 -51.25 0.73
C PRO A 394 -0.57 -51.54 -0.46
N LYS A 395 -0.76 -50.83 -1.57
CA LYS A 395 -0.07 -51.06 -2.85
C LYS A 395 0.97 -49.96 -3.10
N PRO A 396 2.26 -50.28 -3.26
CA PRO A 396 3.28 -49.29 -3.59
C PRO A 396 3.12 -48.79 -5.04
N THR A 397 3.58 -47.57 -5.31
CA THR A 397 3.60 -46.96 -6.65
C THR A 397 4.85 -46.11 -6.87
N GLU A 398 5.35 -46.11 -8.12
CA GLU A 398 6.45 -45.28 -8.60
C GLU A 398 5.95 -43.99 -9.30
N ARG A 399 4.72 -43.56 -8.99
CA ARG A 399 4.11 -42.32 -9.48
C ARG A 399 3.72 -41.44 -8.31
N LYS A 400 4.04 -40.15 -8.41
CA LYS A 400 3.49 -39.13 -7.52
C LYS A 400 2.21 -38.58 -8.14
N VAL A 401 1.16 -38.46 -7.32
CA VAL A 401 -0.08 -37.78 -7.72
C VAL A 401 0.22 -36.30 -7.89
N ARG A 402 -0.24 -35.66 -8.97
CA ARG A 402 -0.20 -34.20 -9.09
C ARG A 402 -1.60 -33.61 -9.03
N VAL A 403 -1.79 -32.59 -8.18
CA VAL A 403 -3.06 -31.87 -8.01
C VAL A 403 -2.80 -30.38 -8.17
N ALA A 404 -3.03 -29.86 -9.38
CA ALA A 404 -2.96 -28.42 -9.63
C ALA A 404 -4.12 -27.67 -8.94
N PRO A 405 -3.95 -26.41 -8.48
CA PRO A 405 -5.02 -25.65 -7.81
C PRO A 405 -6.29 -25.45 -8.66
N GLY A 406 -6.14 -25.44 -10.00
CA GLY A 406 -7.24 -25.35 -10.96
C GLY A 406 -7.97 -26.67 -11.23
N ALA A 407 -7.57 -27.78 -10.60
CA ALA A 407 -8.23 -29.06 -10.73
C ALA A 407 -9.67 -29.02 -10.20
N ARG A 408 -10.53 -29.85 -10.79
CA ARG A 408 -11.96 -30.00 -10.42
C ARG A 408 -12.21 -31.42 -9.91
N LEU A 409 -13.20 -31.56 -9.04
CA LEU A 409 -13.74 -32.85 -8.63
C LEU A 409 -14.96 -33.17 -9.49
N GLU A 410 -14.87 -34.26 -10.25
CA GLU A 410 -15.94 -34.72 -11.15
C GLU A 410 -16.45 -36.11 -10.76
N VAL A 411 -17.71 -36.38 -11.15
CA VAL A 411 -18.37 -37.68 -10.96
C VAL A 411 -19.12 -38.05 -12.24
N ASN A 412 -18.93 -39.28 -12.73
CA ASN A 412 -19.42 -39.77 -14.03
C ASN A 412 -18.81 -39.09 -15.28
N ALA A 413 -17.72 -38.32 -15.13
CA ALA A 413 -16.87 -37.79 -16.20
C ALA A 413 -15.40 -37.70 -15.73
N SER A 414 -14.48 -37.38 -16.64
CA SER A 414 -13.08 -37.03 -16.34
C SER A 414 -12.59 -35.98 -17.35
N SER A 415 -12.20 -34.79 -16.88
CA SER A 415 -11.95 -33.58 -17.68
C SER A 415 -13.08 -33.28 -18.68
N GLY A 416 -14.33 -33.26 -18.19
CA GLY A 416 -15.57 -33.07 -18.95
C GLY A 416 -15.99 -34.25 -19.84
N ASN A 417 -15.14 -35.28 -19.98
CA ASN A 417 -15.39 -36.39 -20.88
C ASN A 417 -16.14 -37.54 -20.18
N SER A 418 -17.39 -37.78 -20.58
CA SER A 418 -18.22 -38.92 -20.14
C SER A 418 -18.40 -39.99 -21.25
N ALA A 419 -17.42 -40.15 -22.15
CA ALA A 419 -17.43 -41.23 -23.14
C ALA A 419 -17.04 -42.60 -22.54
N ALA A 420 -16.39 -42.60 -21.37
CA ALA A 420 -15.86 -43.80 -20.70
C ALA A 420 -16.68 -44.25 -19.47
N THR A 421 -17.91 -43.75 -19.30
CA THR A 421 -18.73 -43.99 -18.10
C THR A 421 -20.02 -44.75 -18.41
N GLY A 422 -20.41 -45.69 -17.54
CA GLY A 422 -21.56 -46.57 -17.75
C GLY A 422 -22.92 -45.92 -17.44
N GLY A 423 -22.95 -44.84 -16.65
CA GLY A 423 -24.18 -44.19 -16.20
C GLY A 423 -24.94 -44.99 -15.13
N GLU A 424 -26.14 -44.50 -14.80
CA GLU A 424 -27.01 -44.98 -13.71
C GLU A 424 -26.35 -45.03 -12.31
N LEU A 425 -25.34 -44.17 -12.06
CA LEU A 425 -24.80 -43.99 -10.72
C LEU A 425 -25.81 -43.27 -9.82
N GLU A 426 -26.35 -43.97 -8.81
CA GLU A 426 -27.15 -43.39 -7.73
C GLU A 426 -26.21 -42.86 -6.65
N ILE A 427 -26.36 -41.60 -6.22
CA ILE A 427 -25.37 -40.92 -5.36
C ILE A 427 -26.03 -40.36 -4.09
N GLU A 428 -25.48 -40.74 -2.95
CA GLU A 428 -25.78 -40.17 -1.64
C GLU A 428 -24.81 -39.03 -1.32
N TYR A 429 -23.50 -39.27 -1.47
CA TYR A 429 -22.46 -38.24 -1.32
C TYR A 429 -21.13 -38.60 -2.00
N VAL A 430 -20.29 -37.58 -2.20
CA VAL A 430 -18.88 -37.71 -2.58
C VAL A 430 -18.01 -36.92 -1.60
N SER A 431 -16.77 -37.37 -1.37
CA SER A 431 -15.84 -36.77 -0.41
C SER A 431 -14.39 -36.76 -0.90
N LEU A 432 -13.67 -35.70 -0.55
CA LEU A 432 -12.25 -35.50 -0.81
C LEU A 432 -11.53 -35.24 0.52
N GLY A 433 -10.49 -36.01 0.80
CA GLY A 433 -9.52 -35.79 1.86
C GLY A 433 -8.17 -35.35 1.31
N ILE A 434 -7.50 -34.43 1.99
CA ILE A 434 -6.14 -33.97 1.67
C ILE A 434 -5.33 -33.90 2.98
N GLY A 435 -4.19 -34.59 3.00
CA GLY A 435 -3.18 -34.41 4.05
C GLY A 435 -2.45 -33.07 3.85
N ARG A 436 -2.62 -32.14 4.79
CA ARG A 436 -1.93 -30.84 4.75
C ARG A 436 -0.67 -30.87 5.64
N PRO A 437 0.46 -30.26 5.22
CA PRO A 437 1.60 -30.05 6.10
C PRO A 437 1.20 -29.23 7.33
N ASP A 438 1.63 -29.68 8.50
CA ASP A 438 1.40 -29.03 9.80
C ASP A 438 2.70 -28.98 10.61
N VAL A 439 2.81 -28.11 11.60
CA VAL A 439 4.04 -27.91 12.38
C VAL A 439 3.86 -28.45 13.80
N VAL A 440 4.41 -29.65 14.02
CA VAL A 440 4.43 -30.29 15.34
C VAL A 440 5.62 -29.77 16.14
N SER A 441 5.34 -29.03 17.21
CA SER A 441 6.37 -28.58 18.16
C SER A 441 6.52 -29.54 19.35
N THR A 442 7.77 -29.84 19.70
CA THR A 442 8.17 -30.49 20.96
C THR A 442 9.10 -29.59 21.77
N TYR A 443 9.15 -29.77 23.10
CA TYR A 443 9.76 -28.79 24.01
C TYR A 443 10.70 -29.43 25.05
N THR A 444 12.00 -29.20 24.91
CA THR A 444 13.04 -29.74 25.82
C THR A 444 13.40 -28.72 26.91
N ASP A 445 13.66 -29.17 28.14
CA ASP A 445 14.12 -28.31 29.25
C ASP A 445 15.49 -27.65 28.97
N VAL A 446 15.70 -26.46 29.54
CA VAL A 446 16.96 -25.71 29.48
C VAL A 446 17.48 -25.44 30.90
N VAL A 447 18.79 -25.53 31.07
CA VAL A 447 19.50 -25.29 32.34
C VAL A 447 20.68 -24.32 32.13
N ASP A 448 21.19 -23.75 33.22
CA ASP A 448 22.39 -22.92 33.20
C ASP A 448 23.59 -23.69 32.61
N GLY A 449 24.26 -23.13 31.60
CA GLY A 449 25.38 -23.81 30.94
C GLY A 449 25.69 -23.32 29.53
N ALA A 450 26.44 -24.14 28.78
CA ALA A 450 26.70 -23.90 27.36
C ALA A 450 25.47 -24.23 26.50
N ILE A 451 25.25 -23.45 25.45
CA ILE A 451 24.13 -23.61 24.51
C ILE A 451 24.63 -23.38 23.08
N SER A 452 24.07 -24.07 22.09
CA SER A 452 24.40 -23.79 20.68
C SER A 452 23.68 -22.54 20.18
N ALA A 453 24.18 -21.90 19.12
CA ALA A 453 23.51 -20.76 18.51
C ALA A 453 22.07 -21.09 18.09
N ALA A 454 21.85 -22.24 17.45
CA ALA A 454 20.53 -22.69 17.01
C ALA A 454 19.58 -22.99 18.19
N ASP A 455 20.09 -23.51 19.31
CA ASP A 455 19.28 -23.73 20.51
C ASP A 455 18.91 -22.42 21.21
N LEU A 456 19.81 -21.43 21.16
CA LEU A 456 19.61 -20.10 21.72
C LEU A 456 18.59 -19.27 20.90
N GLU A 457 18.60 -19.39 19.57
CA GLU A 457 17.54 -18.83 18.70
C GLU A 457 16.19 -19.55 18.90
N ALA A 458 16.21 -20.87 19.18
CA ALA A 458 15.02 -21.70 19.39
C ALA A 458 14.44 -21.66 20.82
N LEU A 459 14.85 -20.71 21.67
CA LEU A 459 14.33 -20.59 23.03
C LEU A 459 12.90 -20.04 23.08
N VAL A 460 12.08 -20.68 23.92
CA VAL A 460 10.71 -20.27 24.24
C VAL A 460 10.48 -20.25 25.75
N VAL A 461 9.57 -19.41 26.21
CA VAL A 461 9.01 -19.44 27.57
C VAL A 461 7.80 -20.35 27.56
N ASP A 462 7.78 -21.35 28.45
CA ASP A 462 6.61 -22.20 28.66
C ASP A 462 5.84 -21.71 29.88
N ALA A 463 4.79 -20.91 29.62
CA ALA A 463 3.90 -20.34 30.63
C ALA A 463 2.60 -21.14 30.82
N ARG A 464 2.54 -22.40 30.33
CA ARG A 464 1.40 -23.30 30.55
C ARG A 464 1.24 -23.60 32.04
N GLY A 465 0.07 -23.28 32.60
CA GLY A 465 -0.20 -23.41 34.03
C GLY A 465 0.37 -22.28 34.91
N LEU A 466 0.97 -21.23 34.34
CA LEU A 466 1.42 -20.06 35.09
C LEU A 466 0.35 -18.97 35.13
N SER A 467 0.16 -18.37 36.30
CA SER A 467 -0.51 -17.08 36.47
C SER A 467 0.39 -15.92 36.02
N ALA A 468 -0.12 -14.69 36.07
CA ALA A 468 0.72 -13.50 35.95
C ALA A 468 1.82 -13.47 37.05
N GLN A 469 3.01 -12.97 36.70
CA GLN A 469 4.21 -12.92 37.54
C GLN A 469 5.07 -11.67 37.23
N PRO A 470 5.79 -11.11 38.21
CA PRO A 470 6.72 -10.00 38.00
C PRO A 470 7.93 -10.40 37.14
N ALA A 471 8.62 -9.39 36.62
CA ALA A 471 9.75 -9.54 35.71
C ALA A 471 10.83 -10.52 36.21
N LYS A 472 11.35 -11.31 35.27
CA LYS A 472 12.44 -12.29 35.42
C LYS A 472 13.51 -12.00 34.38
N VAL A 473 14.78 -12.16 34.71
CA VAL A 473 15.87 -11.95 33.74
C VAL A 473 16.40 -13.30 33.22
N LEU A 474 16.30 -13.50 31.92
CA LEU A 474 17.15 -14.45 31.19
C LEU A 474 18.42 -13.70 30.77
N SER A 475 19.58 -14.36 30.81
CA SER A 475 20.79 -13.78 30.23
C SER A 475 21.60 -14.81 29.44
N TYR A 476 22.30 -14.34 28.42
CA TYR A 476 23.25 -15.15 27.65
C TYR A 476 24.56 -14.38 27.44
N THR A 477 25.67 -15.09 27.31
CA THR A 477 27.01 -14.51 27.12
C THR A 477 27.65 -15.08 25.87
N ALA A 478 28.01 -14.22 24.93
CA ALA A 478 28.79 -14.58 23.75
C ALA A 478 30.29 -14.54 24.06
N ASN A 479 31.02 -15.58 23.67
CA ASN A 479 32.47 -15.76 23.82
C ASN A 479 33.01 -15.49 25.24
N GLY A 480 32.18 -15.66 26.27
CA GLY A 480 32.52 -15.42 27.67
C GLY A 480 32.69 -13.96 28.09
N THR A 481 32.51 -12.99 27.18
CA THR A 481 32.80 -11.56 27.43
C THR A 481 31.62 -10.63 27.21
N GLN A 482 30.76 -10.89 26.23
CA GLN A 482 29.63 -10.02 25.89
C GLN A 482 28.32 -10.57 26.42
N LYS A 483 27.85 -10.04 27.56
CA LYS A 483 26.59 -10.43 28.20
C LYS A 483 25.41 -9.64 27.62
N TYR A 484 24.30 -10.35 27.39
CA TYR A 484 23.01 -9.83 26.99
C TYR A 484 21.96 -10.24 28.02
N GLU A 485 20.95 -9.39 28.26
CA GLU A 485 19.86 -9.64 29.21
C GLU A 485 18.50 -9.38 28.55
N LEU A 486 17.53 -10.27 28.83
CA LEU A 486 16.14 -10.17 28.39
C LEU A 486 15.24 -10.22 29.62
N SER A 487 14.35 -9.23 29.74
CA SER A 487 13.36 -9.16 30.81
C SER A 487 12.10 -9.89 30.36
N LEU A 488 11.61 -10.81 31.18
CA LEU A 488 10.49 -11.70 30.86
C LEU A 488 9.38 -11.49 31.89
N VAL A 489 8.22 -11.02 31.46
CA VAL A 489 7.05 -10.73 32.30
C VAL A 489 5.92 -11.66 31.88
N VAL A 490 5.32 -12.42 32.81
CA VAL A 490 4.11 -13.19 32.50
C VAL A 490 2.91 -12.32 32.87
N GLY A 491 2.12 -11.88 31.88
CA GLY A 491 1.03 -10.92 32.09
C GLY A 491 0.85 -9.93 30.93
N GLU A 492 0.00 -8.93 31.13
CA GLU A 492 -0.22 -7.85 30.17
C GLU A 492 0.91 -6.80 30.17
N MET A 493 1.05 -6.09 29.06
CA MET A 493 1.93 -4.92 28.96
C MET A 493 1.34 -3.74 29.73
N ASP A 494 2.05 -3.28 30.76
CA ASP A 494 1.69 -2.06 31.48
C ASP A 494 2.24 -0.81 30.79
N MET A 495 1.44 0.26 30.77
CA MET A 495 1.75 1.53 30.12
C MET A 495 1.64 2.70 31.12
N PRO A 496 2.69 3.53 31.26
CA PRO A 496 2.62 4.80 32.00
C PRO A 496 1.50 5.73 31.50
N ALA A 497 1.04 6.63 32.38
CA ALA A 497 0.23 7.77 31.98
C ALA A 497 1.01 8.68 31.01
N GLY A 498 0.31 9.47 30.19
CA GLY A 498 0.89 10.25 29.09
C GLY A 498 1.29 9.44 27.85
N ARG A 499 1.59 8.13 27.97
CA ARG A 499 1.88 7.26 26.81
C ARG A 499 0.59 6.67 26.22
N ALA A 500 0.54 6.55 24.89
CA ALA A 500 -0.61 6.01 24.18
C ALA A 500 -0.90 4.56 24.57
N TYR A 501 -2.09 4.33 25.14
CA TYR A 501 -2.53 3.05 25.71
C TYR A 501 -3.68 2.43 24.89
N LYS A 502 -4.66 3.25 24.49
CA LYS A 502 -5.82 2.79 23.70
C LYS A 502 -6.18 3.77 22.59
N ALA A 503 -6.80 3.25 21.54
CA ALA A 503 -7.56 4.02 20.58
C ALA A 503 -9.07 3.77 20.76
N VAL A 504 -9.87 4.79 20.49
CA VAL A 504 -11.34 4.76 20.54
C VAL A 504 -11.86 5.27 19.20
N LEU A 505 -12.71 4.46 18.57
CA LEU A 505 -13.48 4.87 17.40
C LEU A 505 -14.68 5.70 17.89
N GLU A 506 -14.89 6.86 17.28
CA GLU A 506 -16.08 7.68 17.48
C GLU A 506 -16.92 7.63 16.20
N ASP A 507 -18.11 7.03 16.26
CA ASP A 507 -19.06 6.97 15.15
C ASP A 507 -19.75 8.33 14.99
N TRP A 508 -19.79 8.83 13.75
CA TRP A 508 -20.47 10.07 13.37
C TRP A 508 -21.58 9.83 12.33
N SER A 509 -21.98 8.59 12.09
CA SER A 509 -23.03 8.22 11.10
C SER A 509 -24.38 8.88 11.36
N THR A 510 -24.63 9.33 12.59
CA THR A 510 -25.84 10.07 13.01
C THR A 510 -25.72 11.60 12.90
N GLY A 511 -24.55 12.11 12.52
CA GLY A 511 -24.21 13.54 12.58
C GLY A 511 -23.67 14.02 13.93
N THR A 512 -23.66 13.15 14.96
CA THR A 512 -23.09 13.43 16.28
C THR A 512 -22.12 12.33 16.70
N GLY A 513 -20.96 12.69 17.23
CA GLY A 513 -19.96 11.73 17.72
C GLY A 513 -20.45 10.87 18.88
N VAL A 514 -20.35 9.55 18.74
CA VAL A 514 -20.61 8.56 19.79
C VAL A 514 -19.44 7.60 19.89
N ALA A 515 -18.81 7.50 21.06
CA ALA A 515 -17.71 6.56 21.30
C ALA A 515 -18.21 5.10 21.20
N HIS A 516 -17.58 4.30 20.35
CA HIS A 516 -17.93 2.90 20.14
C HIS A 516 -17.54 2.04 21.37
N PRO A 517 -18.41 1.13 21.86
CA PRO A 517 -18.20 0.41 23.12
C PRO A 517 -16.96 -0.51 23.13
N ASN A 518 -16.62 -1.11 21.99
CA ASN A 518 -15.35 -1.83 21.84
C ASN A 518 -14.21 -0.81 21.71
N HIS A 519 -13.41 -0.63 22.77
CA HIS A 519 -12.20 0.20 22.76
C HIS A 519 -10.97 -0.65 22.37
N LEU A 520 -10.11 -0.13 21.49
CA LEU A 520 -8.88 -0.81 21.04
C LEU A 520 -7.74 -0.58 22.04
N VAL A 521 -7.63 -1.43 23.06
CA VAL A 521 -6.57 -1.35 24.09
C VAL A 521 -5.28 -2.00 23.58
N MET A 522 -4.28 -1.19 23.22
CA MET A 522 -3.10 -1.58 22.45
C MET A 522 -1.97 -2.13 23.35
N THR A 523 -2.26 -3.17 24.12
CA THR A 523 -1.33 -3.83 25.07
C THR A 523 -1.09 -5.31 24.82
N LYS A 524 -1.78 -5.92 23.84
CA LYS A 524 -1.57 -7.33 23.47
C LYS A 524 -0.36 -7.44 22.54
N PRO A 525 0.72 -8.17 22.88
CA PRO A 525 1.81 -8.36 21.94
C PRO A 525 1.38 -9.28 20.79
N GLY A 526 1.56 -8.82 19.56
CA GLY A 526 1.41 -9.62 18.33
C GLY A 526 2.72 -10.29 17.91
N ALA A 527 3.85 -9.62 18.15
CA ALA A 527 5.21 -10.13 18.02
C ALA A 527 6.16 -9.25 18.85
N GLN A 528 7.28 -9.81 19.33
CA GLN A 528 8.22 -9.13 20.25
C GLN A 528 9.66 -9.45 19.90
N ASN A 529 10.59 -8.65 20.43
CA ASN A 529 12.02 -8.74 20.11
C ASN A 529 12.28 -8.78 18.59
N CYS A 530 11.47 -8.01 17.84
CA CYS A 530 11.55 -7.98 16.39
C CYS A 530 12.67 -7.02 15.98
N ARG A 531 13.50 -7.46 15.02
CA ARG A 531 14.63 -6.73 14.45
C ARG A 531 14.74 -7.05 12.97
N PHE A 532 15.37 -6.19 12.19
CA PHE A 532 15.69 -6.49 10.80
C PHE A 532 16.79 -7.58 10.71
N GLU A 533 16.74 -8.44 9.70
CA GLU A 533 17.73 -9.51 9.50
C GLU A 533 19.07 -8.99 8.93
N ASP A 534 19.07 -7.81 8.29
CA ASP A 534 20.29 -7.13 7.80
C ASP A 534 21.22 -6.70 8.95
N PRO A 535 22.53 -7.05 8.91
CA PRO A 535 23.45 -6.73 10.01
C PRO A 535 23.63 -5.24 10.31
N THR A 536 23.52 -4.33 9.34
CA THR A 536 23.69 -2.90 9.58
C THR A 536 22.44 -2.31 10.25
N LEU A 537 21.26 -2.67 9.75
CA LEU A 537 19.99 -2.26 10.35
C LEU A 537 19.75 -2.91 11.73
N TYR A 538 20.12 -4.19 11.91
CA TYR A 538 20.01 -4.92 13.17
C TYR A 538 20.76 -4.24 14.33
N ASN A 539 21.96 -3.72 14.06
CA ASN A 539 22.83 -3.09 15.05
C ASN A 539 22.49 -1.61 15.30
N SER A 540 21.82 -0.94 14.36
CA SER A 540 21.54 0.50 14.41
C SER A 540 20.08 0.84 14.76
N GLN A 541 19.15 -0.11 14.64
CA GLN A 541 17.77 0.02 15.11
C GLN A 541 17.56 -0.71 16.46
N PRO A 542 16.71 -0.18 17.36
CA PRO A 542 16.19 -0.94 18.50
C PRO A 542 15.41 -2.18 18.08
N ALA A 543 15.20 -3.10 19.03
CA ALA A 543 14.14 -4.08 18.90
C ALA A 543 12.78 -3.39 19.04
N TRP A 544 11.77 -3.85 18.28
CA TRP A 544 10.39 -3.41 18.43
C TRP A 544 9.47 -4.51 18.95
N THR A 545 8.34 -4.08 19.49
CA THR A 545 7.17 -4.92 19.78
C THR A 545 6.02 -4.48 18.90
N GLU A 546 5.41 -5.42 18.18
CA GLU A 546 4.13 -5.23 17.51
C GLU A 546 3.01 -5.40 18.55
N VAL A 547 2.10 -4.43 18.62
CA VAL A 547 0.96 -4.45 19.54
C VAL A 547 -0.38 -4.49 18.80
N LEU A 548 -1.31 -5.22 19.40
CA LEU A 548 -2.66 -5.48 18.95
C LEU A 548 -3.65 -5.03 20.03
N PRO A 549 -4.93 -4.82 19.68
CA PRO A 549 -5.99 -4.61 20.65
C PRO A 549 -6.24 -5.84 21.53
N GLN A 550 -6.62 -5.60 22.78
CA GLN A 550 -7.37 -6.54 23.59
C GLN A 550 -8.85 -6.51 23.21
N GLY A 551 -9.53 -7.66 23.28
CA GLY A 551 -10.97 -7.76 23.05
C GLY A 551 -11.39 -7.81 21.57
N ALA A 552 -12.65 -7.42 21.31
CA ALA A 552 -13.23 -7.40 19.97
C ALA A 552 -12.95 -6.08 19.23
N VAL A 553 -12.94 -6.15 17.90
CA VAL A 553 -12.76 -4.99 17.01
C VAL A 553 -14.06 -4.16 16.98
N PRO A 554 -14.02 -2.82 16.86
CA PRO A 554 -15.19 -2.02 16.52
C PRO A 554 -15.75 -2.40 15.15
N SER A 555 -17.08 -2.44 15.02
CA SER A 555 -17.73 -2.70 13.74
C SER A 555 -18.91 -1.76 13.54
N ILE A 556 -18.96 -1.06 12.40
CA ILE A 556 -20.06 -0.15 12.06
C ILE A 556 -20.57 -0.53 10.67
N ASN A 557 -21.85 -0.83 10.55
CA ASN A 557 -22.52 -1.21 9.29
C ASN A 557 -21.80 -2.35 8.52
N GLY A 558 -21.17 -3.29 9.23
CA GLY A 558 -20.45 -4.43 8.64
C GLY A 558 -19.01 -4.13 8.21
N ILE A 559 -18.49 -2.94 8.52
CA ILE A 559 -17.07 -2.57 8.35
C ILE A 559 -16.38 -2.76 9.69
N ASN A 560 -15.29 -3.53 9.73
CA ASN A 560 -14.44 -3.73 10.89
C ASN A 560 -13.29 -2.71 10.91
N TYR A 561 -13.09 -2.07 12.05
CA TYR A 561 -12.16 -0.96 12.25
C TYR A 561 -10.94 -1.40 13.07
N TYR A 562 -9.94 -1.94 12.38
CA TYR A 562 -8.74 -2.51 13.00
C TYR A 562 -7.73 -1.43 13.41
N CYS A 563 -6.93 -1.76 14.42
CA CYS A 563 -5.68 -1.04 14.72
C CYS A 563 -4.56 -2.05 14.96
N GLU A 564 -3.40 -1.80 14.37
CA GLU A 564 -2.13 -2.43 14.74
C GLU A 564 -1.13 -1.34 15.11
N GLY A 565 -0.13 -1.64 15.94
CA GLY A 565 0.89 -0.66 16.28
C GLY A 565 2.27 -1.26 16.52
N ILE A 566 3.25 -0.37 16.64
CA ILE A 566 4.60 -0.70 17.08
C ILE A 566 4.99 0.13 18.30
N ARG A 567 5.81 -0.45 19.19
CA ARG A 567 6.41 0.20 20.34
C ARG A 567 7.92 -0.03 20.37
N MET A 568 8.68 1.05 20.55
CA MET A 568 10.14 1.09 20.62
C MET A 568 10.55 2.14 21.67
N GLY A 569 10.77 1.72 22.91
CA GLY A 569 11.00 2.65 24.02
C GLY A 569 9.79 3.56 24.30
N THR A 570 9.94 4.87 24.13
CA THR A 570 8.82 5.84 24.18
C THR A 570 8.08 5.97 22.85
N TYR A 571 8.73 5.66 21.72
CA TYR A 571 8.11 5.72 20.41
C TYR A 571 6.94 4.73 20.29
N THR A 572 5.75 5.25 19.98
CA THR A 572 4.57 4.46 19.66
C THR A 572 3.98 4.97 18.35
N GLN A 573 3.72 4.04 17.43
CA GLN A 573 3.00 4.31 16.19
C GLN A 573 1.76 3.41 16.14
N PHE A 574 0.59 3.99 15.85
CA PHE A 574 -0.68 3.30 15.66
C PHE A 574 -1.12 3.44 14.20
N GLN A 575 -1.58 2.33 13.63
CA GLN A 575 -2.06 2.22 12.26
C GLN A 575 -3.51 1.75 12.27
N PHE A 576 -4.39 2.58 11.74
CA PHE A 576 -5.81 2.29 11.58
C PHE A 576 -6.05 1.73 10.18
N ILE A 577 -6.75 0.61 10.09
CA ILE A 577 -7.03 -0.12 8.85
C ILE A 577 -8.51 -0.51 8.88
N TYR A 578 -9.17 -0.42 7.73
CA TYR A 578 -10.60 -0.65 7.59
C TYR A 578 -10.80 -1.81 6.63
N ASP A 579 -11.63 -2.78 7.01
CA ASP A 579 -11.86 -3.96 6.19
C ASP A 579 -13.28 -4.50 6.38
N TRP A 580 -13.79 -5.30 5.44
CA TRP A 580 -15.14 -5.84 5.56
C TRP A 580 -15.23 -6.94 6.61
N ASP A 581 -16.35 -7.00 7.33
CA ASP A 581 -16.63 -8.13 8.20
C ASP A 581 -16.94 -9.40 7.41
N THR A 582 -16.59 -10.54 7.97
CA THR A 582 -16.83 -11.88 7.39
C THR A 582 -18.30 -12.22 7.18
N SER A 583 -19.24 -11.53 7.84
CA SER A 583 -20.68 -11.65 7.54
C SER A 583 -21.10 -10.91 6.25
N VAL A 584 -20.29 -9.95 5.79
CA VAL A 584 -20.51 -9.15 4.57
C VAL A 584 -19.65 -9.65 3.41
N MET A 585 -18.38 -9.97 3.67
CA MET A 585 -17.42 -10.47 2.69
C MET A 585 -16.74 -11.77 3.24
N PRO A 586 -17.35 -12.95 3.06
CA PRO A 586 -16.91 -14.18 3.76
C PRO A 586 -15.50 -14.68 3.43
N ASN A 587 -14.96 -14.31 2.26
CA ASN A 587 -13.62 -14.71 1.81
C ASN A 587 -12.54 -13.64 2.09
N ASN A 588 -12.87 -12.55 2.78
CA ASN A 588 -12.03 -11.36 2.92
C ASN A 588 -10.58 -11.69 3.38
N PRO A 589 -9.54 -11.18 2.68
CA PRO A 589 -9.55 -10.13 1.66
C PRO A 589 -9.77 -10.60 0.20
N PHE A 590 -10.15 -11.85 0.00
CA PHE A 590 -10.45 -12.42 -1.31
C PHE A 590 -11.97 -12.47 -1.57
N GLY A 591 -12.37 -12.75 -2.81
CA GLY A 591 -13.77 -12.84 -3.23
C GLY A 591 -14.38 -11.51 -3.70
N ASP A 592 -15.52 -11.60 -4.40
CA ASP A 592 -16.11 -10.46 -5.12
C ASP A 592 -16.86 -9.50 -4.17
N PRO A 593 -16.49 -8.20 -4.10
CA PRO A 593 -17.14 -7.19 -3.27
C PRO A 593 -18.26 -6.44 -4.03
N GLU A 594 -18.93 -7.11 -4.98
CA GLU A 594 -20.09 -6.58 -5.70
C GLU A 594 -21.19 -6.10 -4.74
N GLY A 595 -21.67 -4.87 -4.95
CA GLY A 595 -22.69 -4.23 -4.09
C GLY A 595 -22.15 -3.58 -2.81
N LEU A 596 -20.85 -3.67 -2.53
CA LEU A 596 -20.22 -3.06 -1.35
C LEU A 596 -19.66 -1.67 -1.68
N ASP A 597 -20.29 -0.63 -1.14
CA ASP A 597 -20.07 0.77 -1.56
C ASP A 597 -18.92 1.52 -0.85
N SER A 598 -18.47 1.09 0.34
CA SER A 598 -17.38 1.76 1.09
C SER A 598 -16.88 1.00 2.30
N TYR A 599 -15.55 0.93 2.44
CA TYR A 599 -14.85 0.47 3.64
C TYR A 599 -14.89 1.48 4.82
N MET A 600 -15.58 2.62 4.73
CA MET A 600 -15.55 3.69 5.76
C MET A 600 -16.87 4.47 5.85
N VAL A 601 -17.49 4.49 7.05
CA VAL A 601 -18.52 5.49 7.43
C VAL A 601 -17.89 6.78 7.98
N ALA A 602 -18.71 7.78 8.32
CA ALA A 602 -18.26 8.99 9.00
C ALA A 602 -17.77 8.68 10.43
N HIS A 603 -16.52 9.00 10.76
CA HIS A 603 -15.94 8.67 12.09
C HIS A 603 -14.74 9.55 12.48
N LYS A 604 -14.29 9.43 13.74
CA LYS A 604 -12.98 9.94 14.21
C LYS A 604 -12.24 8.85 14.99
N TRP A 605 -10.92 9.01 15.10
CA TRP A 605 -10.12 8.25 16.07
C TRP A 605 -9.64 9.14 17.20
N LEU A 606 -9.82 8.69 18.42
CA LEU A 606 -9.44 9.38 19.66
C LEU A 606 -8.40 8.50 20.39
N ILE A 607 -7.21 9.04 20.66
CA ILE A 607 -6.10 8.28 21.26
C ILE A 607 -5.94 8.71 22.72
N TYR A 608 -5.89 7.74 23.63
CA TYR A 608 -5.86 7.97 25.08
C TYR A 608 -4.70 7.25 25.77
N ASP A 609 -4.25 7.81 26.90
CA ASP A 609 -3.39 7.12 27.86
C ASP A 609 -4.17 6.15 28.78
N LYS A 610 -3.47 5.53 29.73
CA LYS A 610 -4.05 4.61 30.71
C LYS A 610 -4.91 5.30 31.78
N ALA A 611 -4.72 6.60 32.02
CA ALA A 611 -5.49 7.40 32.98
C ALA A 611 -6.81 7.94 32.38
N GLY A 612 -6.94 7.95 31.05
CA GLY A 612 -8.07 8.53 30.32
C GLY A 612 -7.80 9.92 29.76
N THR A 613 -6.55 10.39 29.80
CA THR A 613 -6.10 11.63 29.13
C THR A 613 -6.16 11.44 27.62
N LEU A 614 -6.79 12.38 26.90
CA LEU A 614 -6.81 12.40 25.43
C LEU A 614 -5.49 12.99 24.92
N LEU A 615 -4.77 12.24 24.09
CA LEU A 615 -3.43 12.57 23.58
C LEU A 615 -3.44 13.06 22.12
N ALA A 616 -4.43 12.63 21.32
CA ALA A 616 -4.57 13.05 19.92
C ALA A 616 -5.98 12.79 19.39
N ARG A 617 -6.40 13.56 18.36
CA ARG A 617 -7.61 13.28 17.57
C ARG A 617 -7.28 13.22 16.07
N ILE A 618 -7.78 12.19 15.40
CA ILE A 618 -7.66 12.04 13.94
C ILE A 618 -8.98 12.47 13.32
N GLU A 619 -8.96 13.66 12.72
CA GLU A 619 -10.12 14.38 12.20
C GLU A 619 -9.70 15.31 11.04
N GLN A 620 -10.66 15.91 10.34
CA GLN A 620 -10.37 16.96 9.35
C GLN A 620 -9.86 18.24 10.05
N PRO A 621 -9.12 19.15 9.36
CA PRO A 621 -8.55 20.37 9.96
C PRO A 621 -9.60 21.41 10.40
N ASN A 622 -10.84 21.25 9.93
CA ASN A 622 -12.03 22.00 10.34
C ASN A 622 -12.77 21.34 11.54
N GLY A 623 -12.23 20.27 12.13
CA GLY A 623 -12.83 19.53 13.25
C GLY A 623 -13.97 18.58 12.86
N GLN A 624 -14.23 18.37 11.57
CA GLN A 624 -15.23 17.40 11.09
C GLN A 624 -14.69 15.95 11.13
N PRO A 625 -15.55 14.93 11.24
CA PRO A 625 -15.14 13.53 11.13
C PRO A 625 -14.51 13.22 9.76
N LEU A 626 -13.67 12.20 9.72
CA LEU A 626 -13.25 11.59 8.46
C LEU A 626 -14.49 11.11 7.69
N ASN A 627 -14.55 11.37 6.39
CA ASN A 627 -15.69 11.04 5.52
C ASN A 627 -17.04 11.64 5.98
N SER A 628 -17.08 12.94 6.26
CA SER A 628 -18.30 13.62 6.74
C SER A 628 -19.33 13.86 5.62
N ALA A 629 -20.62 13.83 5.98
CA ALA A 629 -21.74 14.00 5.04
C ALA A 629 -21.82 15.40 4.37
N GLY A 630 -20.98 16.36 4.77
CA GLY A 630 -20.85 17.68 4.14
C GLY A 630 -19.71 17.80 3.11
N MET A 631 -18.95 16.73 2.86
CA MET A 631 -17.90 16.71 1.83
C MET A 631 -18.53 16.60 0.43
N LYS A 632 -18.07 17.43 -0.52
CA LYS A 632 -18.55 17.42 -1.92
C LYS A 632 -18.01 16.21 -2.68
N ALA A 633 -18.67 15.81 -3.77
CA ALA A 633 -18.13 14.75 -4.62
C ALA A 633 -16.77 15.16 -5.21
N VAL A 634 -15.87 14.20 -5.43
CA VAL A 634 -14.50 14.52 -5.87
C VAL A 634 -14.52 15.29 -7.19
N TRP A 635 -13.93 16.49 -7.19
CA TRP A 635 -13.88 17.42 -8.32
C TRP A 635 -15.22 18.07 -8.71
N GLU A 636 -16.22 18.06 -7.84
CA GLU A 636 -17.39 18.94 -7.97
C GLU A 636 -16.95 20.41 -7.83
N GLY A 637 -17.06 21.20 -8.90
CA GLY A 637 -16.64 22.61 -8.90
C GLY A 637 -16.33 23.19 -10.29
N GLN A 638 -15.63 24.33 -10.30
CA GLN A 638 -15.07 24.92 -11.52
C GLN A 638 -13.76 24.23 -11.90
N TYR A 639 -13.45 24.25 -13.21
CA TYR A 639 -12.23 23.68 -13.78
C TYR A 639 -11.49 24.76 -14.58
N ASP A 640 -10.17 24.70 -14.57
CA ASP A 640 -9.27 25.73 -15.11
C ASP A 640 -9.11 25.71 -16.65
N GLY A 641 -10.07 25.13 -17.36
CA GLY A 641 -10.03 24.92 -18.81
C GLY A 641 -9.09 23.81 -19.29
N ARG A 642 -8.19 23.28 -18.45
CA ARG A 642 -7.25 22.19 -18.80
C ARG A 642 -7.69 20.82 -18.31
N GLY A 643 -8.76 20.77 -17.50
CA GLY A 643 -9.25 19.55 -16.86
C GLY A 643 -8.81 19.38 -15.40
N VAL A 644 -8.14 20.38 -14.82
CA VAL A 644 -7.85 20.42 -13.39
C VAL A 644 -8.97 21.19 -12.68
N ALA A 645 -9.45 20.69 -11.54
CA ALA A 645 -10.41 21.42 -10.73
C ALA A 645 -9.72 22.57 -9.97
N MET A 646 -10.40 23.70 -9.87
CA MET A 646 -9.89 24.88 -9.18
C MET A 646 -10.15 24.76 -7.67
N ILE A 647 -9.08 24.65 -6.89
CA ILE A 647 -9.14 24.68 -5.43
C ILE A 647 -9.21 26.14 -4.95
N THR A 648 -10.29 26.44 -4.22
CA THR A 648 -10.60 27.75 -3.65
C THR A 648 -11.03 27.58 -2.19
N ASP A 649 -11.22 28.66 -1.44
CA ASP A 649 -11.68 28.57 -0.04
C ASP A 649 -13.11 27.99 0.07
N ASP A 650 -13.95 28.20 -0.96
CA ASP A 650 -15.28 27.57 -1.10
C ASP A 650 -15.22 26.11 -1.61
N ASN A 651 -14.08 25.68 -2.13
CA ASN A 651 -13.84 24.33 -2.64
C ASN A 651 -12.52 23.74 -2.12
N PRO A 652 -12.39 23.56 -0.78
CA PRO A 652 -11.16 23.08 -0.16
C PRO A 652 -10.93 21.58 -0.43
N HIS A 653 -9.77 21.09 0.00
CA HIS A 653 -9.23 19.72 -0.17
C HIS A 653 -10.09 18.57 0.43
N TYR A 654 -11.32 18.81 0.85
CA TYR A 654 -12.17 17.87 1.60
C TYR A 654 -13.22 17.22 0.70
N ASN A 655 -12.75 16.40 -0.24
CA ASN A 655 -13.57 15.67 -1.20
C ASN A 655 -14.05 14.32 -0.63
N PHE A 656 -15.28 13.92 -0.95
CA PHE A 656 -15.91 12.69 -0.48
C PHE A 656 -15.09 11.45 -0.90
N GLY A 657 -14.83 10.53 0.03
CA GLY A 657 -13.99 9.34 -0.26
C GLY A 657 -12.48 9.55 -0.31
N THR A 658 -11.91 10.77 -0.23
CA THR A 658 -10.45 10.97 -0.31
C THR A 658 -9.68 10.60 0.97
N THR A 659 -10.25 9.76 1.83
CA THR A 659 -9.53 9.23 2.99
C THR A 659 -8.55 8.15 2.53
N ARG A 660 -7.35 8.16 3.09
CA ARG A 660 -6.33 7.15 2.84
C ARG A 660 -6.80 5.79 3.34
N SER A 661 -6.38 4.76 2.63
CA SER A 661 -6.82 3.38 2.84
C SER A 661 -6.35 2.81 4.18
N SER A 662 -5.28 3.39 4.75
CA SER A 662 -4.92 3.31 6.17
C SER A 662 -4.59 4.71 6.72
N VAL A 663 -4.67 4.88 8.04
CA VAL A 663 -4.22 6.11 8.71
C VAL A 663 -3.15 5.81 9.75
N ILE A 664 -2.06 6.57 9.71
CA ILE A 664 -0.89 6.43 10.60
C ILE A 664 -0.88 7.60 11.59
N TRP A 665 -0.77 7.29 12.88
CA TRP A 665 -0.45 8.23 13.95
C TRP A 665 0.83 7.80 14.68
N ARG A 666 1.60 8.76 15.18
CA ARG A 666 2.84 8.55 15.94
C ARG A 666 2.86 9.46 17.17
N SER A 667 3.52 9.04 18.25
CA SER A 667 3.81 9.92 19.40
C SER A 667 4.89 10.97 19.08
N HIS A 668 5.84 10.67 18.19
CA HIS A 668 6.93 11.55 17.76
C HIS A 668 7.26 11.36 16.27
N ASP A 669 8.09 12.22 15.70
CA ASP A 669 8.83 11.88 14.47
C ASP A 669 9.80 10.71 14.77
N PRO A 670 10.02 9.76 13.85
CA PRO A 670 11.02 8.71 14.05
C PRO A 670 12.45 9.29 14.05
N GLU A 671 13.33 8.71 14.87
CA GLU A 671 14.74 9.13 14.95
C GLU A 671 15.45 8.85 13.60
N ALA A 672 16.24 9.79 13.11
CA ALA A 672 16.97 9.61 11.86
C ALA A 672 18.23 8.76 12.04
N TYR A 673 18.64 8.07 10.98
CA TYR A 673 19.99 7.50 10.91
C TYR A 673 21.05 8.59 10.70
N SER A 674 22.31 8.31 11.04
CA SER A 674 23.39 9.25 10.69
C SER A 674 23.65 9.22 9.19
N GLN A 675 24.23 10.30 8.65
CA GLN A 675 24.59 10.37 7.23
C GLN A 675 25.51 9.22 6.79
N GLN A 676 26.36 8.70 7.68
CA GLN A 676 27.23 7.56 7.39
C GLN A 676 26.48 6.23 7.39
N ASP A 677 25.53 6.03 8.31
CA ASP A 677 24.68 4.83 8.31
C ASP A 677 23.83 4.76 7.04
N ILE A 678 23.33 5.92 6.57
CA ILE A 678 22.62 6.05 5.30
C ILE A 678 23.54 5.70 4.13
N TYR A 679 24.78 6.22 4.07
CA TYR A 679 25.75 5.82 3.03
C TYR A 679 26.14 4.33 3.07
N ASN A 680 26.03 3.68 4.23
CA ASN A 680 26.28 2.24 4.40
C ASN A 680 25.08 1.37 3.98
N THR A 681 23.86 1.90 3.98
CA THR A 681 22.62 1.13 3.79
C THR A 681 21.82 1.50 2.54
N VAL A 682 22.00 2.71 2.00
CA VAL A 682 21.20 3.29 0.92
C VAL A 682 22.11 3.67 -0.27
N PRO A 683 21.75 3.31 -1.52
CA PRO A 683 22.45 3.76 -2.72
C PRO A 683 22.24 5.27 -2.95
N VAL A 684 23.32 6.05 -2.92
CA VAL A 684 23.32 7.50 -3.14
C VAL A 684 23.93 7.88 -4.48
N TYR A 685 23.42 8.97 -5.08
CA TYR A 685 23.71 9.41 -6.45
C TYR A 685 24.12 10.89 -6.48
N ASP A 686 24.84 11.29 -7.52
CA ASP A 686 25.40 12.64 -7.65
C ASP A 686 24.33 13.68 -8.03
N ILE A 687 24.00 14.62 -7.13
CA ILE A 687 22.94 15.63 -7.34
C ILE A 687 23.56 16.92 -7.91
N ARG A 688 23.97 16.83 -9.16
CA ARG A 688 24.78 17.84 -9.88
C ARG A 688 24.02 18.73 -10.87
N VAL A 689 22.71 18.52 -11.06
CA VAL A 689 21.86 19.31 -11.97
C VAL A 689 20.86 20.14 -11.16
N PRO A 690 21.08 21.45 -10.96
CA PRO A 690 20.26 22.24 -10.04
C PRO A 690 18.85 22.52 -10.58
N PHE A 691 18.70 22.66 -11.90
CA PHE A 691 17.44 22.95 -12.61
C PHE A 691 16.61 21.72 -13.04
N ALA A 692 16.95 20.52 -12.58
CA ALA A 692 16.21 19.29 -12.89
C ALA A 692 14.84 19.21 -12.17
N CYS A 693 13.92 18.36 -12.65
CA CYS A 693 12.60 18.09 -12.05
C CYS A 693 11.72 19.34 -11.78
N HIS A 694 11.55 20.23 -12.76
CA HIS A 694 10.64 21.39 -12.68
C HIS A 694 9.43 21.27 -13.63
N THR A 695 8.88 20.06 -13.79
CA THR A 695 7.65 19.87 -14.58
C THR A 695 6.41 20.48 -13.92
N SER A 696 5.43 20.79 -14.77
CA SER A 696 4.06 21.12 -14.39
C SER A 696 3.36 19.95 -13.71
N PHE A 697 2.26 20.24 -13.01
CA PHE A 697 1.27 19.19 -12.78
C PHE A 697 0.83 18.63 -14.14
N SER A 698 0.93 17.33 -14.34
CA SER A 698 0.40 16.71 -15.55
C SER A 698 -1.04 16.36 -15.27
N VAL A 699 -1.99 17.02 -15.94
CA VAL A 699 -3.20 16.34 -16.42
C VAL A 699 -2.89 15.79 -17.80
N ASN A 700 -2.23 14.62 -17.79
CA ASN A 700 -2.39 13.70 -18.89
C ASN A 700 -3.92 13.51 -19.06
N GLY A 701 -4.49 13.57 -20.26
CA GLY A 701 -5.94 13.36 -20.51
C GLY A 701 -6.89 14.56 -20.37
N GLY A 702 -6.40 15.79 -20.48
CA GLY A 702 -7.23 16.92 -20.93
C GLY A 702 -7.65 16.80 -22.41
N ASP A 703 -8.49 17.71 -22.88
CA ASP A 703 -9.06 17.72 -24.24
C ASP A 703 -8.01 17.49 -25.36
N MET A 704 -8.23 16.46 -26.18
CA MET A 704 -7.39 16.08 -27.33
C MET A 704 -7.20 17.23 -28.34
N ARG A 705 -8.12 18.22 -28.39
CA ARG A 705 -8.01 19.43 -29.23
C ARG A 705 -7.01 20.46 -28.68
N VAL A 706 -6.61 20.33 -27.41
CA VAL A 706 -5.66 21.22 -26.73
C VAL A 706 -4.25 20.60 -26.69
N TYR A 707 -4.14 19.26 -26.60
CA TYR A 707 -2.85 18.56 -26.41
C TYR A 707 -2.50 17.47 -27.44
N GLY A 708 -3.38 17.19 -28.42
CA GLY A 708 -3.12 16.16 -29.43
C GLY A 708 -3.30 14.73 -28.93
N SER A 709 -2.81 13.75 -29.70
CA SER A 709 -3.23 12.34 -29.67
C SER A 709 -2.66 11.48 -28.53
N ILE A 710 -2.40 12.05 -27.35
CA ILE A 710 -1.62 11.39 -26.27
C ILE A 710 -2.24 11.58 -24.86
N GLY A 711 -3.55 11.87 -24.76
CA GLY A 711 -4.20 12.17 -23.48
C GLY A 711 -4.88 10.98 -22.79
N GLN A 712 -4.48 10.65 -21.55
CA GLN A 712 -5.15 9.73 -20.62
C GLN A 712 -5.15 10.26 -19.18
N SER A 713 -6.35 10.42 -18.60
CA SER A 713 -6.66 11.28 -17.44
C SER A 713 -5.98 10.89 -16.11
N ASN A 714 -4.78 11.43 -15.85
CA ASN A 714 -3.95 11.18 -14.67
C ASN A 714 -3.25 12.47 -14.18
N GLY A 715 -3.42 12.82 -12.90
CA GLY A 715 -2.93 14.04 -12.21
C GLY A 715 -1.65 13.90 -11.37
N PHE A 716 -0.47 14.18 -11.92
CA PHE A 716 0.83 14.13 -11.21
C PHE A 716 1.24 15.52 -10.71
N ALA A 717 1.93 15.64 -9.57
CA ALA A 717 2.39 16.94 -9.04
C ALA A 717 3.89 16.97 -8.71
N ASN A 718 4.46 18.17 -8.61
CA ASN A 718 5.90 18.37 -8.48
C ASN A 718 6.31 18.73 -7.04
N TRP A 719 7.13 17.89 -6.40
CA TRP A 719 7.63 18.11 -5.04
C TRP A 719 8.40 19.43 -4.84
N ARG A 720 9.00 20.00 -5.89
CA ARG A 720 9.68 21.30 -5.84
C ARG A 720 8.70 22.48 -5.77
N ILE A 721 7.44 22.29 -6.18
CA ILE A 721 6.44 23.35 -6.35
C ILE A 721 5.22 23.16 -5.43
N MET A 722 4.84 21.92 -5.09
CA MET A 722 3.72 21.60 -4.18
C MET A 722 3.80 22.40 -2.87
N SER A 723 2.69 22.96 -2.39
CA SER A 723 2.67 23.56 -1.05
C SER A 723 2.88 22.48 0.02
N TYR A 724 3.46 22.86 1.16
CA TYR A 724 3.62 21.91 2.27
C TYR A 724 2.30 21.67 3.01
N GLU A 725 1.66 22.74 3.47
CA GLU A 725 0.28 22.76 3.96
C GLU A 725 -0.72 22.88 2.76
N PRO A 726 -2.02 22.62 2.94
CA PRO A 726 -3.05 22.91 1.93
C PRO A 726 -3.02 24.36 1.43
N THR A 727 -3.33 24.58 0.15
CA THR A 727 -3.38 25.92 -0.46
C THR A 727 -4.47 26.05 -1.52
N THR A 728 -4.68 27.26 -2.04
CA THR A 728 -5.63 27.58 -3.13
C THR A 728 -4.89 27.91 -4.43
N TYR A 729 -5.64 27.99 -5.54
CA TYR A 729 -5.13 28.40 -6.84
C TYR A 729 -4.45 29.78 -6.85
N GLU A 730 -4.84 30.70 -5.96
CA GLU A 730 -4.17 32.01 -5.79
C GLU A 730 -2.98 31.90 -4.83
N GLY A 731 -3.14 31.14 -3.74
CA GLY A 731 -2.09 30.90 -2.75
C GLY A 731 -0.82 30.29 -3.33
N ILE A 732 -0.95 29.32 -4.25
CA ILE A 732 0.21 28.71 -4.92
C ILE A 732 0.94 29.69 -5.86
N GLN A 733 0.22 30.62 -6.48
CA GLN A 733 0.84 31.66 -7.33
C GLN A 733 1.67 32.62 -6.49
N ALA A 734 1.15 33.05 -5.33
CA ALA A 734 1.87 33.89 -4.39
C ALA A 734 3.12 33.19 -3.82
N GLN A 735 3.00 31.91 -3.44
CA GLN A 735 4.13 31.10 -2.97
C GLN A 735 5.22 30.96 -4.04
N VAL A 736 4.85 30.74 -5.30
CA VAL A 736 5.79 30.60 -6.41
C VAL A 736 6.46 31.92 -6.79
N ALA A 737 5.73 33.05 -6.78
CA ALA A 737 6.33 34.37 -6.96
C ALA A 737 7.37 34.68 -5.86
N ALA A 738 7.04 34.34 -4.61
CA ALA A 738 7.89 34.47 -3.43
C ALA A 738 9.02 33.42 -3.31
N SER A 739 9.07 32.43 -4.20
CA SER A 739 10.00 31.29 -4.14
C SER A 739 11.47 31.72 -4.03
N GLN A 740 12.27 30.97 -3.25
CA GLN A 740 13.71 31.17 -3.13
C GLN A 740 14.51 30.48 -4.25
N ASP A 741 13.85 29.66 -5.08
CA ASP A 741 14.48 28.93 -6.18
C ASP A 741 15.05 29.92 -7.22
N PRO A 742 16.36 29.83 -7.58
CA PRO A 742 16.94 30.68 -8.60
C PRO A 742 16.37 30.42 -10.01
N TRP A 743 15.85 29.23 -10.31
CA TRP A 743 15.41 28.84 -11.67
C TRP A 743 13.97 29.28 -12.00
N LYS A 744 13.62 30.51 -11.61
CA LYS A 744 12.22 31.01 -11.59
C LYS A 744 11.44 30.91 -12.91
N GLY A 745 12.10 30.88 -14.07
CA GLY A 745 11.42 30.69 -15.36
C GLY A 745 10.73 29.34 -15.51
N LEU A 746 11.18 28.33 -14.75
CA LEU A 746 10.59 26.98 -14.75
C LEU A 746 9.27 26.94 -13.97
N ASN A 747 9.16 27.72 -12.90
CA ASN A 747 7.99 27.81 -12.03
C ASN A 747 6.92 28.77 -12.59
N ASN A 748 6.58 28.64 -13.87
CA ASN A 748 5.57 29.49 -14.52
C ASN A 748 4.14 29.13 -14.05
N LEU A 749 3.16 30.03 -14.30
CA LEU A 749 1.78 29.85 -13.85
C LEU A 749 1.11 28.56 -14.39
N ILE A 750 1.49 28.10 -15.58
CA ILE A 750 0.96 26.85 -16.17
C ILE A 750 1.42 25.65 -15.34
N ALA A 751 2.67 25.66 -14.88
CA ALA A 751 3.21 24.65 -13.97
C ALA A 751 2.69 24.79 -12.52
N ALA A 752 2.65 26.02 -12.00
CA ALA A 752 2.34 26.29 -10.60
C ALA A 752 0.86 26.06 -10.24
N THR A 753 -0.07 26.66 -10.97
CA THR A 753 -1.49 26.73 -10.55
C THR A 753 -2.14 25.38 -10.21
N PRO A 754 -1.96 24.30 -10.99
CA PRO A 754 -2.59 23.03 -10.66
C PRO A 754 -1.98 22.30 -9.44
N ASN A 755 -0.75 22.64 -9.03
CA ASN A 755 -0.13 22.05 -7.84
C ASN A 755 -0.89 22.43 -6.54
N ALA A 756 -1.84 23.37 -6.58
CA ALA A 756 -2.80 23.62 -5.50
C ALA A 756 -3.80 22.47 -5.27
N GLY A 757 -3.91 21.50 -6.18
CA GLY A 757 -4.78 20.33 -6.04
C GLY A 757 -4.33 19.30 -4.99
N VAL A 758 -3.10 19.41 -4.48
CA VAL A 758 -2.44 18.44 -3.59
C VAL A 758 -1.45 19.17 -2.66
N PHE A 759 -0.91 18.49 -1.63
CA PHE A 759 0.13 19.05 -0.76
C PHE A 759 1.07 17.98 -0.18
N LEU A 760 2.26 18.39 0.30
CA LEU A 760 3.31 17.46 0.75
C LEU A 760 3.11 16.90 2.16
N LYS A 761 2.48 17.62 3.08
CA LYS A 761 2.30 17.18 4.48
C LYS A 761 1.39 15.96 4.58
N TYR A 762 1.72 15.03 5.48
CA TYR A 762 0.84 13.90 5.75
C TYR A 762 -0.45 14.35 6.43
N ALA A 763 -1.58 13.90 5.89
CA ALA A 763 -2.88 13.99 6.54
C ALA A 763 -3.80 12.85 6.08
N PRO A 764 -4.77 12.40 6.91
CA PRO A 764 -5.64 11.25 6.61
C PRO A 764 -6.47 11.37 5.33
N PHE A 765 -6.72 12.59 4.85
CA PHE A 765 -7.59 12.94 3.73
C PHE A 765 -6.82 13.55 2.53
N ASN A 766 -5.49 13.65 2.63
CA ASN A 766 -4.65 14.26 1.60
C ASN A 766 -4.40 13.28 0.44
N GLN A 767 -4.88 13.61 -0.76
CA GLN A 767 -4.29 13.10 -1.99
C GLN A 767 -2.91 13.73 -2.16
N MET A 768 -1.85 13.08 -1.66
CA MET A 768 -0.49 13.50 -1.99
C MET A 768 -0.28 13.47 -3.50
N GLY A 769 0.59 14.34 -3.99
CA GLY A 769 1.04 14.36 -5.39
C GLY A 769 1.87 13.13 -5.74
N ARG A 770 1.21 11.98 -5.89
CA ARG A 770 1.77 10.71 -6.38
C ARG A 770 1.78 10.66 -7.91
N SER A 771 2.20 9.51 -8.42
CA SER A 771 1.54 8.89 -9.56
C SER A 771 0.09 8.48 -9.24
N PRO A 772 -0.93 9.03 -9.92
CA PRO A 772 -2.19 8.34 -10.14
C PRO A 772 -2.08 7.37 -11.32
N LEU A 773 -1.71 6.13 -11.03
CA LEU A 773 -2.66 5.01 -10.91
C LEU A 773 -3.57 4.64 -12.10
N THR A 774 -3.75 5.42 -13.17
CA THR A 774 -4.79 5.08 -14.18
C THR A 774 -4.38 5.27 -15.65
N ALA A 775 -3.52 4.37 -16.14
CA ALA A 775 -3.13 4.12 -17.55
C ALA A 775 -1.75 4.71 -17.97
N PRO A 776 -1.11 4.22 -19.07
CA PRO A 776 0.31 4.45 -19.32
C PRO A 776 0.68 5.89 -19.65
N GLY A 777 1.20 6.60 -18.65
CA GLY A 777 1.72 7.96 -18.87
C GLY A 777 1.91 8.76 -17.59
N GLY A 778 2.70 8.24 -16.65
CA GLY A 778 3.20 9.07 -15.56
C GLY A 778 4.22 10.09 -16.00
N VAL A 779 4.40 11.19 -15.27
CA VAL A 779 5.42 12.20 -15.62
C VAL A 779 6.80 11.57 -15.52
N ARG A 780 7.66 11.82 -16.52
CA ARG A 780 8.99 11.22 -16.59
C ARG A 780 9.80 11.46 -15.28
N ASP A 781 9.63 12.60 -14.59
CA ASP A 781 10.21 12.99 -13.28
C ASP A 781 10.00 11.99 -12.11
N ASP A 782 8.88 11.26 -12.06
CA ASP A 782 8.51 10.47 -10.87
C ASP A 782 8.87 8.98 -10.97
N ARG A 783 9.23 8.55 -12.18
CA ARG A 783 9.56 7.18 -12.58
C ARG A 783 10.97 6.81 -12.14
N GLN A 784 11.17 6.54 -10.87
CA GLN A 784 12.45 6.06 -10.31
C GLN A 784 12.19 5.26 -9.04
N ILE A 785 13.06 4.29 -8.77
CA ILE A 785 12.94 3.38 -7.63
C ILE A 785 12.98 4.10 -6.26
N MET A 786 13.63 5.26 -6.19
CA MET A 786 13.73 6.11 -4.99
C MET A 786 13.27 7.53 -5.34
N PRO A 787 12.10 7.99 -4.87
CA PRO A 787 11.55 9.29 -5.28
C PRO A 787 12.43 10.49 -4.91
N GLU A 788 12.39 11.56 -5.70
CA GLU A 788 13.25 12.76 -5.59
C GLU A 788 13.54 13.26 -4.15
N PRO A 789 12.55 13.62 -3.29
CA PRO A 789 12.85 14.18 -1.97
C PRO A 789 13.59 13.18 -1.07
N ILE A 790 13.31 11.88 -1.22
CA ILE A 790 13.96 10.78 -0.50
C ILE A 790 15.43 10.67 -0.97
N ALA A 791 15.69 10.76 -2.29
CA ALA A 791 17.04 10.75 -2.84
C ALA A 791 17.86 11.99 -2.46
N HIS A 792 17.23 13.18 -2.46
CA HIS A 792 17.82 14.42 -1.96
C HIS A 792 18.18 14.34 -0.47
N TYR A 793 17.30 13.80 0.38
CA TYR A 793 17.57 13.60 1.81
C TYR A 793 18.63 12.52 2.07
N ALA A 794 18.63 11.42 1.32
CA ALA A 794 19.62 10.34 1.46
C ALA A 794 21.05 10.82 1.13
N ARG A 795 21.19 11.68 0.11
CA ARG A 795 22.47 12.31 -0.26
C ARG A 795 22.94 13.36 0.76
N ASP A 796 22.02 14.02 1.46
CA ASP A 796 22.33 15.07 2.44
C ASP A 796 21.18 15.28 3.43
N VAL A 797 21.36 14.77 4.65
CA VAL A 797 20.37 14.87 5.74
C VAL A 797 20.15 16.30 6.25
N THR A 798 21.01 17.25 5.89
CA THR A 798 20.85 18.68 6.22
C THR A 798 20.15 19.47 5.13
N SER A 799 19.90 18.86 3.97
CA SER A 799 19.35 19.55 2.80
C SER A 799 17.94 20.10 3.02
N THR A 800 17.68 21.22 2.35
CA THR A 800 16.40 21.92 2.32
C THR A 800 15.87 21.99 0.89
N ARG A 801 14.58 22.27 0.75
CA ARG A 801 13.92 22.50 -0.53
C ARG A 801 14.17 23.95 -0.99
N ALA A 802 14.61 24.11 -2.23
CA ALA A 802 14.95 25.41 -2.81
C ALA A 802 13.77 26.40 -2.89
N MET A 803 12.52 25.93 -2.87
CA MET A 803 11.33 26.78 -2.98
C MET A 803 11.13 27.68 -1.75
N ASP A 804 11.24 27.08 -0.55
CA ASP A 804 10.75 27.64 0.72
C ASP A 804 11.71 27.45 1.90
N GLY A 805 12.85 26.79 1.69
CA GLY A 805 13.83 26.47 2.73
C GLY A 805 13.39 25.34 3.67
N LEU A 806 12.29 24.65 3.39
CA LEU A 806 11.79 23.57 4.24
C LEU A 806 12.75 22.38 4.25
N SER A 807 13.02 21.78 5.42
CA SER A 807 13.92 20.63 5.51
C SER A 807 13.42 19.42 4.73
N ASN A 808 14.28 18.82 3.90
CA ASN A 808 13.97 17.60 3.17
C ASN A 808 13.75 16.40 4.12
N LYS A 809 14.23 16.44 5.38
CA LYS A 809 13.86 15.45 6.41
C LYS A 809 12.34 15.38 6.57
N ARG A 810 11.70 16.55 6.78
CA ARG A 810 10.27 16.66 7.07
C ARG A 810 9.44 16.27 5.86
N ILE A 811 9.78 16.79 4.68
CA ILE A 811 9.16 16.39 3.41
C ILE A 811 9.27 14.88 3.22
N THR A 812 10.46 14.29 3.46
CA THR A 812 10.71 12.86 3.29
C THR A 812 9.86 12.01 4.23
N ILE A 813 9.79 12.34 5.53
CA ILE A 813 8.93 11.63 6.51
C ILE A 813 7.47 11.69 6.07
N ASP A 814 6.95 12.89 5.77
CA ASP A 814 5.55 13.05 5.36
C ASP A 814 5.23 12.24 4.09
N TYR A 815 6.06 12.38 3.05
CA TYR A 815 5.90 11.73 1.74
C TYR A 815 5.96 10.20 1.85
N LEU A 816 6.89 9.66 2.64
CA LEU A 816 6.98 8.21 2.96
C LEU A 816 5.80 7.72 3.81
N THR A 817 5.32 8.53 4.76
CA THR A 817 4.11 8.21 5.56
C THR A 817 2.89 8.11 4.66
N GLY A 818 2.85 8.94 3.61
CA GLY A 818 1.91 8.82 2.51
C GLY A 818 1.98 7.44 1.88
N TYR A 819 3.07 7.12 1.17
CA TYR A 819 3.24 5.83 0.49
C TYR A 819 3.04 4.60 1.39
N ALA A 820 3.23 4.72 2.71
CA ALA A 820 2.93 3.66 3.67
C ALA A 820 1.42 3.54 4.01
N SER A 821 0.67 4.65 4.03
CA SER A 821 -0.78 4.72 4.31
C SER A 821 -1.68 4.43 3.09
N ASP A 822 -1.05 4.30 1.92
CA ASP A 822 -1.63 4.45 0.60
C ASP A 822 -1.83 3.18 -0.26
N PRO A 823 -1.24 2.00 0.04
CA PRO A 823 -1.55 0.77 -0.69
C PRO A 823 -3.03 0.37 -0.53
N TYR A 824 -3.52 -0.44 -1.47
CA TYR A 824 -4.71 -1.26 -1.23
C TYR A 824 -4.55 -2.08 0.06
N TYR A 825 -5.60 -2.17 0.87
CA TYR A 825 -5.61 -3.06 2.03
C TYR A 825 -6.48 -4.28 1.78
N GLY A 826 -6.10 -5.31 2.51
CA GLY A 826 -6.85 -6.51 2.77
C GLY A 826 -6.11 -7.25 3.89
N MET A 827 -6.83 -7.58 4.95
CA MET A 827 -6.29 -8.07 6.19
C MET A 827 -6.55 -9.57 6.33
N GLU A 828 -5.53 -10.38 6.07
CA GLU A 828 -5.65 -11.83 6.21
C GLU A 828 -5.89 -12.19 7.67
N ASN A 829 -7.08 -12.74 7.95
CA ASN A 829 -7.59 -12.99 9.30
C ASN A 829 -7.55 -11.75 10.22
N GLY A 830 -7.78 -10.55 9.66
CA GLY A 830 -7.74 -9.31 10.43
C GLY A 830 -6.33 -8.86 10.85
N ARG A 831 -5.29 -9.29 10.12
CA ARG A 831 -3.89 -8.84 10.31
C ARG A 831 -3.28 -8.27 9.01
N CYS A 832 -2.41 -7.28 9.16
CA CYS A 832 -1.59 -6.73 8.07
C CYS A 832 -0.37 -7.61 7.78
N VAL A 833 -0.61 -8.83 7.29
CA VAL A 833 0.40 -9.83 6.92
C VAL A 833 0.75 -9.72 5.41
N PRO A 834 2.00 -10.05 4.99
CA PRO A 834 2.36 -10.17 3.58
C PRO A 834 1.73 -11.38 2.88
N VAL A 835 1.19 -11.16 1.68
CA VAL A 835 0.24 -12.10 1.03
C VAL A 835 0.88 -13.45 0.66
N TYR A 836 2.19 -13.47 0.41
CA TYR A 836 2.94 -14.69 0.11
C TYR A 836 3.86 -15.15 1.26
N LYS A 837 3.59 -14.72 2.50
CA LYS A 837 4.36 -15.16 3.68
C LYS A 837 4.12 -16.65 3.94
N GLY A 838 5.15 -17.39 4.35
CA GLY A 838 5.10 -18.85 4.53
C GLY A 838 5.04 -19.70 3.24
N ASN A 839 4.41 -19.21 2.17
CA ASN A 839 4.45 -19.83 0.84
C ASN A 839 4.70 -18.79 -0.27
N ALA A 840 5.95 -18.70 -0.72
CA ALA A 840 6.36 -17.76 -1.76
C ALA A 840 5.70 -18.02 -3.14
N ARG A 841 5.19 -19.24 -3.38
CA ARG A 841 4.47 -19.65 -4.61
C ARG A 841 2.95 -19.78 -4.44
N ARG A 842 2.38 -19.32 -3.31
CA ARG A 842 0.93 -19.40 -3.00
C ARG A 842 0.10 -18.98 -4.20
N ASN A 843 -0.84 -19.82 -4.63
CA ASN A 843 -1.64 -19.52 -5.83
C ASN A 843 -2.76 -18.49 -5.59
N VAL A 844 -2.39 -17.25 -5.27
CA VAL A 844 -3.28 -16.08 -5.18
C VAL A 844 -2.90 -15.02 -6.21
N GLY A 845 -3.91 -14.33 -6.75
CA GLY A 845 -3.76 -13.38 -7.86
C GLY A 845 -5.00 -12.53 -8.07
N LEU A 846 -4.89 -11.49 -8.90
CA LEU A 846 -6.02 -10.61 -9.23
C LEU A 846 -7.09 -11.34 -10.06
N ARG A 847 -8.37 -10.99 -9.84
CA ARG A 847 -9.51 -11.36 -10.69
C ARG A 847 -10.30 -10.09 -11.04
N ARG A 848 -10.79 -10.00 -12.28
CA ARG A 848 -11.55 -8.84 -12.83
C ARG A 848 -10.90 -7.45 -12.64
N HIS A 849 -9.58 -7.34 -12.44
CA HIS A 849 -8.94 -6.04 -12.21
C HIS A 849 -8.92 -5.14 -13.45
N TYR A 850 -9.05 -3.82 -13.26
CA TYR A 850 -9.20 -2.83 -14.33
C TYR A 850 -8.08 -2.88 -15.39
N TYR A 851 -6.82 -3.10 -14.98
CA TYR A 851 -5.65 -3.00 -15.86
C TYR A 851 -5.15 -4.30 -16.50
N GLY A 852 -5.84 -5.43 -16.31
CA GLY A 852 -5.40 -6.68 -16.94
C GLY A 852 -6.33 -7.86 -16.72
N TYR A 853 -6.12 -8.90 -17.52
CA TYR A 853 -6.85 -10.16 -17.42
C TYR A 853 -6.44 -10.94 -16.16
N GLY A 854 -6.95 -10.52 -15.01
CA GLY A 854 -6.98 -11.36 -13.82
C GLY A 854 -7.70 -12.67 -14.13
N GLU A 855 -7.16 -13.80 -13.68
CA GLU A 855 -7.54 -15.14 -14.14
C GLU A 855 -9.02 -15.42 -13.87
N ALA A 856 -9.85 -15.39 -14.91
CA ALA A 856 -11.30 -15.51 -14.79
C ALA A 856 -11.76 -16.85 -14.18
N ALA A 857 -10.95 -17.91 -14.32
CA ALA A 857 -11.20 -19.25 -13.80
C ALA A 857 -10.76 -19.46 -12.33
N ARG A 858 -10.06 -18.50 -11.72
CA ARG A 858 -9.57 -18.61 -10.33
C ARG A 858 -10.74 -18.63 -9.34
N ALA A 859 -10.65 -19.49 -8.32
CA ALA A 859 -11.65 -19.59 -7.25
C ALA A 859 -11.68 -18.30 -6.42
N ASP A 860 -12.84 -17.95 -5.87
CA ASP A 860 -13.03 -16.67 -5.17
C ASP A 860 -12.23 -16.58 -3.88
N SER A 861 -12.10 -17.70 -3.15
CA SER A 861 -11.21 -17.87 -2.00
C SER A 861 -9.71 -17.66 -2.29
N ALA A 862 -9.31 -17.58 -3.56
CA ALA A 862 -7.93 -17.30 -4.00
C ALA A 862 -7.81 -16.05 -4.91
N SER A 863 -8.91 -15.31 -5.10
CA SER A 863 -9.02 -14.21 -6.05
C SER A 863 -9.06 -12.86 -5.34
N TRP A 864 -8.08 -12.01 -5.62
CA TRP A 864 -8.07 -10.65 -5.10
C TRP A 864 -8.82 -9.72 -6.05
N TYR A 865 -9.83 -9.02 -5.53
CA TYR A 865 -10.62 -8.04 -6.29
C TYR A 865 -10.16 -6.63 -5.93
N GLY A 866 -9.55 -5.93 -6.88
CA GLY A 866 -9.16 -4.53 -6.69
C GLY A 866 -10.38 -3.61 -6.87
N GLN A 867 -11.05 -3.22 -5.77
CA GLN A 867 -12.04 -2.14 -5.82
C GLN A 867 -11.34 -0.81 -6.13
N SER A 868 -11.67 -0.23 -7.28
CA SER A 868 -11.27 1.11 -7.69
C SER A 868 -12.19 1.70 -8.76
N GLY A 869 -12.13 3.02 -8.93
CA GLY A 869 -12.67 3.75 -10.08
C GLY A 869 -11.66 4.82 -10.49
N ARG A 870 -11.69 5.31 -11.73
CA ARG A 870 -10.72 6.33 -12.16
C ARG A 870 -11.15 7.72 -11.69
N VAL A 871 -10.15 8.52 -11.32
CA VAL A 871 -10.34 9.84 -10.68
C VAL A 871 -11.18 10.84 -11.50
N TYR A 872 -11.27 10.66 -12.82
CA TYR A 872 -12.09 11.49 -13.72
C TYR A 872 -13.49 10.92 -14.02
N GLU A 873 -13.75 9.64 -13.74
CA GLU A 873 -15.06 9.00 -13.97
C GLU A 873 -16.11 9.51 -12.96
N TRP A 874 -15.65 10.16 -11.90
CA TRP A 874 -16.46 10.79 -10.85
C TRP A 874 -17.10 12.13 -11.30
N ALA A 875 -16.63 12.75 -12.40
CA ALA A 875 -17.12 14.02 -12.92
C ALA A 875 -18.41 13.88 -13.78
N ALA A 876 -19.55 13.64 -13.14
CA ALA A 876 -20.81 13.21 -13.78
C ALA A 876 -21.43 14.15 -14.86
N SER A 877 -21.04 15.43 -14.89
CA SER A 877 -21.79 16.49 -15.61
C SER A 877 -21.01 17.28 -16.67
N ASN A 878 -19.68 17.38 -16.57
CA ASN A 878 -18.94 18.45 -17.26
C ASN A 878 -18.14 18.01 -18.51
N SER A 879 -18.12 16.73 -18.86
CA SER A 879 -17.56 16.24 -20.14
C SER A 879 -18.64 16.07 -21.21
N PRO A 880 -18.50 16.67 -22.40
CA PRO A 880 -19.40 16.41 -23.54
C PRO A 880 -19.18 15.04 -24.19
N LEU A 881 -18.12 14.31 -23.82
CA LEU A 881 -17.82 12.96 -24.30
C LEU A 881 -17.91 11.97 -23.13
N ARG A 882 -19.12 11.45 -22.90
CA ARG A 882 -19.40 10.46 -21.85
C ARG A 882 -18.93 9.07 -22.27
N VAL A 883 -18.05 8.47 -21.47
CA VAL A 883 -17.92 7.02 -21.36
C VAL A 883 -18.61 6.60 -20.06
N LYS A 884 -19.45 5.55 -20.12
CA LYS A 884 -20.05 4.91 -18.93
C LYS A 884 -19.62 3.46 -18.88
N THR A 885 -18.96 3.05 -17.80
CA THR A 885 -18.94 1.65 -17.33
C THR A 885 -18.82 1.59 -15.80
N PRO A 886 -19.88 1.89 -15.04
CA PRO A 886 -20.05 1.29 -13.73
C PRO A 886 -20.53 -0.16 -13.94
N THR A 887 -19.74 -1.13 -13.48
CA THR A 887 -20.26 -2.50 -13.25
C THR A 887 -20.41 -2.82 -11.76
N TYR A 888 -19.58 -2.23 -10.88
CA TYR A 888 -19.49 -2.64 -9.47
C TYR A 888 -19.46 -1.47 -8.45
N GLY A 889 -20.05 -0.32 -8.77
CA GLY A 889 -20.15 0.84 -7.86
C GLY A 889 -21.25 1.81 -8.28
N LEU A 890 -22.08 2.27 -7.33
CA LEU A 890 -23.45 2.72 -7.66
C LEU A 890 -23.68 4.24 -7.82
N THR A 891 -23.00 5.14 -7.10
CA THR A 891 -23.16 6.60 -7.29
C THR A 891 -21.90 7.44 -7.00
N PRO A 892 -21.72 8.63 -7.61
CA PRO A 892 -20.54 9.50 -7.40
C PRO A 892 -20.42 10.13 -6.00
N ASN A 893 -21.46 10.03 -5.18
CA ASN A 893 -21.49 10.49 -3.79
C ASN A 893 -21.30 9.33 -2.79
N ARG A 894 -20.53 8.30 -3.18
CA ARG A 894 -20.19 7.15 -2.34
C ARG A 894 -18.68 7.02 -2.12
N PRO A 895 -18.24 6.59 -0.92
CA PRO A 895 -16.83 6.73 -0.52
C PRO A 895 -15.95 5.56 -0.99
N THR A 896 -15.47 5.62 -2.24
CA THR A 896 -14.38 4.75 -2.71
C THR A 896 -13.04 5.21 -2.15
N TYR A 897 -12.16 4.29 -1.71
CA TYR A 897 -10.76 4.61 -1.42
C TYR A 897 -10.11 5.34 -2.60
N GLY A 898 -9.56 6.54 -2.35
CA GLY A 898 -9.27 7.50 -3.42
C GLY A 898 -8.21 7.09 -4.46
N THR A 899 -7.51 5.96 -4.31
CA THR A 899 -6.21 5.73 -4.99
C THR A 899 -5.78 4.25 -5.23
N ASN A 900 -6.69 3.31 -5.49
CA ASN A 900 -6.35 1.87 -5.39
C ASN A 900 -5.70 1.17 -6.62
N SER A 901 -5.52 1.84 -7.77
CA SER A 901 -5.22 1.20 -9.06
C SER A 901 -3.73 1.09 -9.48
N ILE A 902 -2.78 0.73 -8.60
CA ILE A 902 -1.38 0.56 -9.06
C ILE A 902 -1.29 -0.59 -10.07
N ASP A 903 -0.76 -0.32 -11.27
CA ASP A 903 -0.36 -1.36 -12.24
C ASP A 903 1.09 -1.79 -12.06
N ALA A 904 1.42 -3.01 -12.50
CA ALA A 904 2.74 -3.61 -12.30
C ALA A 904 3.89 -2.79 -12.91
N ALA A 905 3.63 -2.02 -13.97
CA ALA A 905 4.62 -1.18 -14.62
C ALA A 905 4.84 0.17 -13.92
N HIS A 906 3.89 0.66 -13.12
CA HIS A 906 3.94 1.96 -12.45
C HIS A 906 4.14 1.89 -10.92
N ALA A 907 4.37 0.70 -10.37
CA ALA A 907 4.53 0.46 -8.92
C ALA A 907 5.85 0.96 -8.29
N HIS A 908 6.53 1.96 -8.86
CA HIS A 908 7.96 2.25 -8.60
C HIS A 908 8.32 3.04 -7.33
N GLN A 909 7.39 3.35 -6.43
CA GLN A 909 7.59 4.31 -5.33
C GLN A 909 7.39 3.66 -3.96
N PHE A 910 8.49 3.30 -3.29
CA PHE A 910 8.44 2.46 -2.09
C PHE A 910 8.59 3.25 -0.79
N PRO A 911 7.78 2.98 0.24
CA PRO A 911 8.04 3.49 1.58
C PRO A 911 9.25 2.79 2.23
N HIS A 912 9.66 1.58 1.81
CA HIS A 912 10.80 0.82 2.39
C HIS A 912 12.08 1.65 2.62
N TRP A 913 12.36 2.65 1.78
CA TRP A 913 13.47 3.59 1.98
C TRP A 913 13.45 4.28 3.35
N GLY A 914 12.26 4.58 3.89
CA GLY A 914 12.08 5.18 5.20
C GLY A 914 12.67 4.36 6.34
N SER A 915 12.57 3.03 6.30
CA SER A 915 13.18 2.14 7.30
C SER A 915 14.70 1.97 7.15
N MET A 916 15.32 2.67 6.20
CA MET A 916 16.79 2.82 6.06
C MET A 916 17.24 4.29 6.21
N LEU A 917 16.31 5.22 6.43
CA LEU A 917 16.56 6.66 6.65
C LEU A 917 16.17 7.08 8.07
N PHE A 918 15.23 6.37 8.68
CA PHE A 918 14.78 6.54 10.06
C PHE A 918 14.70 5.18 10.76
N LYS A 919 14.98 5.17 12.06
CA LYS A 919 14.97 4.00 12.96
C LYS A 919 13.53 3.58 13.30
N SER A 920 12.71 3.28 12.30
CA SER A 920 11.36 2.71 12.48
C SER A 920 11.04 1.65 11.40
N PRO A 921 10.48 0.49 11.78
CA PRO A 921 10.05 -0.55 10.84
C PRO A 921 8.74 -0.25 10.11
N GLU A 922 8.01 0.80 10.50
CA GLU A 922 6.66 1.13 10.00
C GLU A 922 6.56 1.22 8.47
N PHE A 923 7.60 1.75 7.81
CA PHE A 923 7.59 1.95 6.37
C PHE A 923 7.78 0.63 5.61
N ALA A 924 8.60 -0.27 6.14
CA ALA A 924 8.74 -1.63 5.63
C ALA A 924 7.47 -2.47 5.86
N MET A 925 6.81 -2.31 7.02
CA MET A 925 5.57 -3.00 7.41
C MET A 925 4.36 -2.70 6.53
N LEU A 926 4.49 -1.77 5.58
CA LEU A 926 3.44 -1.38 4.65
C LEU A 926 3.91 -1.31 3.20
N GLY A 927 5.21 -1.07 2.96
CA GLY A 927 5.82 -1.22 1.64
C GLY A 927 5.67 -2.63 1.06
N HIS A 928 5.60 -3.66 1.91
CA HIS A 928 5.39 -5.03 1.43
C HIS A 928 4.09 -5.18 0.64
N LYS A 929 3.04 -4.39 0.92
CA LYS A 929 1.79 -4.46 0.14
C LYS A 929 2.02 -4.03 -1.32
N LEU A 930 2.87 -3.03 -1.59
CA LEU A 930 3.26 -2.68 -2.96
C LEU A 930 4.03 -3.81 -3.67
N SER A 931 4.79 -4.61 -2.91
CA SER A 931 5.42 -5.84 -3.39
C SER A 931 4.39 -6.92 -3.71
N ASP A 932 3.45 -7.15 -2.79
CA ASP A 932 2.35 -8.10 -2.96
C ASP A 932 1.45 -7.74 -4.15
N GLN A 933 1.23 -6.45 -4.44
CA GLN A 933 0.39 -6.01 -5.55
C GLN A 933 0.92 -6.47 -6.91
N THR A 934 2.21 -6.26 -7.18
CA THR A 934 2.82 -6.64 -8.47
C THR A 934 2.99 -8.13 -8.64
N ARG A 935 3.02 -8.87 -7.52
CA ARG A 935 2.97 -10.34 -7.48
C ARG A 935 1.55 -10.88 -7.72
N LEU A 936 0.51 -10.18 -7.26
CA LEU A 936 -0.89 -10.50 -7.56
C LEU A 936 -1.26 -10.28 -9.04
N TYR A 937 -0.57 -9.42 -9.79
CA TYR A 937 -0.61 -9.40 -11.26
C TYR A 937 0.09 -10.60 -11.89
N GLY A 938 1.22 -11.02 -11.31
CA GLY A 938 1.99 -12.18 -11.74
C GLY A 938 3.25 -12.36 -10.91
N ASN A 939 3.35 -13.47 -10.19
CA ASN A 939 4.36 -13.77 -9.17
C ASN A 939 5.75 -14.18 -9.75
N VAL A 940 6.15 -13.54 -10.85
CA VAL A 940 7.38 -13.81 -11.64
C VAL A 940 8.14 -12.51 -11.89
N ILE A 941 9.46 -12.61 -12.08
CA ILE A 941 10.36 -11.50 -12.42
C ILE A 941 11.00 -11.74 -13.80
N LEU A 942 11.55 -12.91 -14.06
CA LEU A 942 12.18 -13.26 -15.34
C LEU A 942 11.54 -14.45 -16.03
N ALA A 943 11.04 -15.45 -15.29
CA ALA A 943 10.62 -16.73 -15.87
C ALA A 943 9.21 -16.71 -16.45
N THR A 944 9.09 -16.51 -17.77
CA THR A 944 7.85 -16.71 -18.52
C THR A 944 8.12 -17.49 -19.80
N TRP A 945 7.66 -18.75 -19.85
CA TRP A 945 7.95 -19.75 -20.88
C TRP A 945 7.89 -19.23 -22.33
N ASP A 946 6.90 -18.40 -22.66
CA ASP A 946 6.67 -17.93 -24.02
C ASP A 946 7.42 -16.62 -24.39
N ASP A 947 7.91 -15.84 -23.42
CA ASP A 947 8.57 -14.54 -23.66
C ASP A 947 9.92 -14.39 -22.93
N ALA A 948 11.01 -14.40 -23.69
CA ALA A 948 12.36 -14.16 -23.20
C ALA A 948 12.69 -12.66 -22.99
N SER A 949 11.75 -11.71 -23.18
CA SER A 949 12.01 -10.26 -23.16
C SER A 949 12.06 -9.61 -21.77
N ASN A 950 11.61 -10.30 -20.70
CA ASN A 950 11.48 -9.77 -19.34
C ASN A 950 12.72 -9.02 -18.80
N TYR A 951 13.92 -9.49 -19.15
CA TYR A 951 15.21 -8.87 -18.81
C TYR A 951 15.44 -7.44 -19.38
N ALA A 952 14.50 -6.94 -20.19
CA ALA A 952 14.45 -5.57 -20.69
C ALA A 952 13.18 -4.81 -20.25
N GLN A 953 12.17 -5.48 -19.67
CA GLN A 953 10.88 -4.91 -19.31
C GLN A 953 10.90 -4.13 -18.00
N ARG A 954 10.32 -2.92 -18.00
CA ARG A 954 10.35 -2.00 -16.83
C ARG A 954 9.69 -2.59 -15.58
N GLU A 955 8.56 -3.27 -15.72
CA GLU A 955 7.82 -3.84 -14.57
C GLU A 955 8.62 -4.92 -13.83
N MET A 956 9.45 -5.67 -14.55
CA MET A 956 10.27 -6.73 -13.99
C MET A 956 11.49 -6.16 -13.25
N ALA A 957 12.08 -5.07 -13.77
CA ALA A 957 13.08 -4.28 -13.03
C ALA A 957 12.52 -3.79 -11.69
N TRP A 958 11.26 -3.31 -11.68
CA TRP A 958 10.58 -2.93 -10.45
C TRP A 958 10.42 -4.12 -9.51
N LYS A 959 9.82 -5.25 -9.92
CA LYS A 959 9.67 -6.43 -9.05
C LYS A 959 11.00 -6.90 -8.43
N PHE A 960 12.11 -6.84 -9.18
CA PHE A 960 13.45 -7.09 -8.65
C PHE A 960 13.86 -6.08 -7.57
N GLY A 961 13.61 -4.79 -7.80
CA GLY A 961 13.79 -3.73 -6.81
C GLY A 961 12.90 -3.89 -5.56
N HIS A 962 11.65 -4.34 -5.72
CA HIS A 962 10.75 -4.64 -4.60
C HIS A 962 11.35 -5.76 -3.73
N ALA A 963 11.82 -6.84 -4.37
CA ALA A 963 12.47 -7.97 -3.68
C ALA A 963 13.72 -7.53 -2.92
N ALA A 964 14.61 -6.76 -3.55
CA ALA A 964 15.83 -6.24 -2.91
C ALA A 964 15.51 -5.39 -1.66
N LEU A 965 14.47 -4.54 -1.73
CA LEU A 965 14.01 -3.73 -0.60
C LEU A 965 13.35 -4.57 0.51
N CYS A 966 12.45 -5.50 0.15
CA CYS A 966 11.82 -6.42 1.10
C CYS A 966 12.85 -7.32 1.80
N TRP A 967 13.89 -7.77 1.10
CA TRP A 967 15.00 -8.56 1.67
C TRP A 967 15.89 -7.72 2.60
N LYS A 968 16.17 -6.46 2.26
CA LYS A 968 16.97 -5.57 3.10
C LYS A 968 16.26 -5.23 4.40
N THR A 969 14.96 -4.94 4.34
CA THR A 969 14.12 -4.65 5.52
C THR A 969 13.33 -5.89 5.99
N ALA A 970 13.86 -7.09 5.78
CA ALA A 970 13.24 -8.35 6.21
C ALA A 970 13.35 -8.54 7.73
N SER A 971 12.43 -9.29 8.35
CA SER A 971 12.49 -9.66 9.76
C SER A 971 11.91 -11.05 10.01
N ARG A 972 12.71 -11.91 10.67
CA ARG A 972 12.32 -13.29 10.99
C ARG A 972 11.18 -13.40 12.01
N ASN A 973 11.16 -12.50 12.99
CA ASN A 973 10.23 -12.52 14.12
C ASN A 973 8.91 -11.78 13.83
N SER A 974 8.88 -10.95 12.78
CA SER A 974 7.70 -10.16 12.43
C SER A 974 6.73 -10.96 11.54
N PRO A 975 5.45 -11.11 11.92
CA PRO A 975 4.41 -11.60 11.02
C PRO A 975 4.05 -10.57 9.94
N ARG A 976 4.43 -9.29 10.11
CA ARG A 976 4.12 -8.17 9.21
C ARG A 976 5.19 -7.90 8.14
N LEU A 977 6.31 -8.62 8.18
CA LEU A 977 7.41 -8.50 7.23
C LEU A 977 7.74 -9.87 6.63
N TYR A 978 8.33 -9.88 5.45
CA TYR A 978 8.99 -11.05 4.92
C TYR A 978 10.29 -11.35 5.69
N THR A 979 10.71 -12.61 5.70
CA THR A 979 12.08 -13.01 6.06
C THR A 979 12.98 -12.97 4.83
N GLN A 980 14.30 -12.92 5.03
CA GLN A 980 15.27 -13.00 3.94
C GLN A 980 15.16 -14.32 3.16
N ALA A 981 14.85 -15.42 3.85
CA ALA A 981 14.63 -16.72 3.24
C ALA A 981 13.38 -16.74 2.35
N GLU A 982 12.27 -16.11 2.77
CA GLU A 982 11.02 -16.06 1.98
C GLU A 982 11.19 -15.24 0.68
N ILE A 983 12.00 -14.18 0.68
CA ILE A 983 12.29 -13.42 -0.54
C ILE A 983 13.29 -14.16 -1.44
N LEU A 984 14.33 -14.79 -0.87
CA LEU A 984 15.29 -15.57 -1.66
C LEU A 984 14.63 -16.80 -2.29
N ASP A 985 13.73 -17.51 -1.59
CA ASP A 985 12.97 -18.64 -2.15
C ASP A 985 12.15 -18.23 -3.39
N TRP A 986 11.50 -17.06 -3.37
CA TRP A 986 10.80 -16.52 -4.53
C TRP A 986 11.75 -16.24 -5.71
N VAL A 987 12.79 -15.44 -5.48
CA VAL A 987 13.62 -14.89 -6.57
C VAL A 987 14.62 -15.91 -7.09
N VAL A 988 15.17 -16.79 -6.25
CA VAL A 988 16.01 -17.90 -6.72
C VAL A 988 15.19 -18.85 -7.58
N PHE A 989 13.97 -19.23 -7.18
CA PHE A 989 13.10 -20.10 -7.98
C PHE A 989 12.80 -19.52 -9.37
N ASP A 990 12.47 -18.22 -9.46
CA ASP A 990 12.27 -17.52 -10.73
C ASP A 990 13.58 -17.47 -11.57
N PHE A 991 14.72 -17.16 -10.96
CA PHE A 991 16.00 -17.08 -11.67
C PHE A 991 16.52 -18.46 -12.12
N GLU A 992 16.23 -19.54 -11.38
CA GLU A 992 16.53 -20.91 -11.81
C GLU A 992 15.62 -21.37 -12.95
N ALA A 993 14.33 -21.05 -12.89
CA ALA A 993 13.39 -21.31 -13.99
C ALA A 993 13.80 -20.55 -15.26
N PHE A 994 14.16 -19.26 -15.17
CA PHE A 994 14.69 -18.49 -16.30
C PHE A 994 16.03 -19.07 -16.80
N TYR A 995 16.89 -19.56 -15.89
CA TYR A 995 18.14 -20.20 -16.28
C TYR A 995 17.90 -21.41 -17.17
N ASP A 996 16.99 -22.32 -16.78
CA ASP A 996 16.71 -23.55 -17.54
C ASP A 996 15.89 -23.29 -18.81
N GLN A 997 14.94 -22.34 -18.77
CA GLN A 997 14.05 -22.02 -19.90
C GLN A 997 14.76 -21.23 -21.01
N HIS A 998 15.54 -20.21 -20.64
CA HIS A 998 16.03 -19.20 -21.59
C HIS A 998 17.55 -19.03 -21.61
N TYR A 999 18.25 -19.22 -20.49
CA TYR A 999 19.71 -18.98 -20.45
C TYR A 999 20.50 -20.18 -21.00
N ALA A 1000 20.40 -21.33 -20.34
CA ALA A 1000 21.18 -22.54 -20.65
C ALA A 1000 20.50 -23.48 -21.66
N SER A 1001 19.27 -23.18 -22.06
CA SER A 1001 18.54 -23.90 -23.11
C SER A 1001 19.25 -23.86 -24.47
N ASN A 1002 18.80 -24.71 -25.41
CA ASN A 1002 19.40 -24.84 -26.74
C ASN A 1002 18.31 -24.81 -27.83
N PRO A 1003 18.14 -23.69 -28.57
CA PRO A 1003 18.86 -22.43 -28.42
C PRO A 1003 18.47 -21.66 -27.14
N GLY A 1004 19.37 -20.80 -26.66
CA GLY A 1004 19.23 -20.00 -25.44
C GLY A 1004 20.24 -18.85 -25.39
N PHE A 1005 20.24 -18.00 -24.37
CA PHE A 1005 21.18 -16.87 -24.27
C PHE A 1005 22.66 -17.29 -24.17
N LEU A 1006 22.95 -18.45 -23.57
CA LEU A 1006 24.28 -19.08 -23.53
C LEU A 1006 24.61 -19.82 -24.84
N ASN A 1007 23.58 -20.33 -25.53
CA ASN A 1007 23.67 -21.09 -26.78
C ASN A 1007 22.93 -20.35 -27.93
N PRO A 1008 23.41 -19.15 -28.33
CA PRO A 1008 22.66 -18.30 -29.25
C PRO A 1008 22.51 -18.94 -30.64
N PRO A 1009 21.32 -18.89 -31.26
CA PRO A 1009 21.05 -19.58 -32.52
C PRO A 1009 21.76 -18.90 -33.70
N THR A 1010 22.14 -19.71 -34.69
CA THR A 1010 22.68 -19.25 -35.98
C THR A 1010 21.59 -18.82 -36.97
N ASN A 1011 20.34 -19.25 -36.75
CA ASN A 1011 19.18 -18.83 -37.53
C ASN A 1011 17.98 -18.56 -36.62
N VAL A 1012 17.32 -17.40 -36.80
CA VAL A 1012 16.17 -16.96 -35.98
C VAL A 1012 14.81 -17.39 -36.51
N PHE A 1013 14.74 -18.29 -37.50
CA PHE A 1013 13.45 -18.83 -37.96
C PHE A 1013 13.05 -20.11 -37.20
N THR A 1014 11.73 -20.30 -37.09
CA THR A 1014 11.08 -21.57 -36.76
C THR A 1014 9.95 -21.78 -37.76
N ASN A 1015 9.90 -22.96 -38.40
CA ASN A 1015 8.88 -23.33 -39.39
C ASN A 1015 8.67 -22.31 -40.54
N GLY A 1016 9.71 -21.53 -40.88
CA GLY A 1016 9.67 -20.51 -41.93
C GLY A 1016 9.23 -19.10 -41.49
N ALA A 1017 8.87 -18.91 -40.21
CA ALA A 1017 8.56 -17.61 -39.62
C ALA A 1017 9.65 -17.18 -38.62
N VAL A 1018 9.71 -15.89 -38.27
CA VAL A 1018 10.63 -15.37 -37.24
C VAL A 1018 10.21 -15.84 -35.85
N ASP A 1019 11.16 -16.39 -35.11
CA ASP A 1019 11.03 -16.87 -33.74
C ASP A 1019 11.62 -15.85 -32.76
N LEU A 1020 10.76 -15.30 -31.91
CA LEU A 1020 11.08 -14.17 -31.03
C LEU A 1020 12.17 -14.50 -30.03
N ASN A 1021 12.06 -15.65 -29.38
CA ASN A 1021 12.98 -16.06 -28.34
C ASN A 1021 14.36 -16.33 -28.97
N LYS A 1022 14.41 -16.89 -30.19
CA LYS A 1022 15.66 -16.96 -30.97
C LYS A 1022 16.22 -15.58 -31.35
N VAL A 1023 15.38 -14.61 -31.75
CA VAL A 1023 15.82 -13.22 -31.99
C VAL A 1023 16.42 -12.60 -30.73
N MET A 1024 15.79 -12.80 -29.56
CA MET A 1024 16.30 -12.31 -28.28
C MET A 1024 17.64 -12.95 -27.92
N TYR A 1025 17.77 -14.28 -28.02
CA TYR A 1025 19.02 -14.99 -27.74
C TYR A 1025 20.16 -14.53 -28.67
N ALA A 1026 19.89 -14.42 -29.97
CA ALA A 1026 20.89 -14.02 -30.97
C ALA A 1026 21.28 -12.53 -30.86
N SER A 1027 20.33 -11.64 -30.58
CA SER A 1027 20.61 -10.21 -30.44
C SER A 1027 21.36 -9.92 -29.14
N ALA A 1028 21.02 -10.57 -28.03
CA ALA A 1028 21.69 -10.36 -26.75
C ALA A 1028 23.16 -10.81 -26.75
N ALA A 1029 23.48 -11.86 -27.50
CA ALA A 1029 24.86 -12.29 -27.74
C ALA A 1029 25.73 -11.17 -28.38
N ARG A 1030 25.12 -10.25 -29.14
CA ARG A 1030 25.78 -9.19 -29.92
C ARG A 1030 25.67 -7.78 -29.31
N PHE A 1031 24.48 -7.39 -28.86
CA PHE A 1031 24.12 -6.02 -28.47
C PHE A 1031 23.89 -5.86 -26.95
N GLY A 1032 23.58 -6.95 -26.23
CA GLY A 1032 23.25 -6.91 -24.80
C GLY A 1032 21.74 -6.88 -24.55
N ILE A 1033 21.24 -5.86 -23.86
CA ILE A 1033 19.81 -5.77 -23.55
C ILE A 1033 19.03 -5.20 -24.76
N GLY A 1034 17.97 -5.90 -25.16
CA GLY A 1034 17.03 -5.52 -26.21
C GLY A 1034 15.65 -6.12 -25.98
N MET A 1035 14.70 -5.86 -26.87
CA MET A 1035 13.32 -6.36 -26.83
C MET A 1035 12.68 -6.35 -28.24
N MET A 1036 11.48 -6.93 -28.37
CA MET A 1036 10.62 -6.92 -29.58
C MET A 1036 9.42 -5.98 -29.40
N ASN A 1037 8.87 -5.45 -30.51
CA ASN A 1037 7.66 -4.63 -30.53
C ASN A 1037 6.60 -5.27 -31.42
N TYR A 1038 5.35 -5.16 -31.00
CA TYR A 1038 4.15 -5.67 -31.67
C TYR A 1038 3.02 -4.63 -31.83
N LEU A 1039 3.19 -3.43 -31.26
CA LEU A 1039 2.09 -2.49 -31.01
C LEU A 1039 2.16 -1.20 -31.84
N ALA A 1040 3.17 -1.05 -32.71
CA ALA A 1040 3.31 0.11 -33.62
C ALA A 1040 4.05 -0.30 -34.92
N PRO A 1041 3.69 0.29 -36.08
CA PRO A 1041 4.06 -0.23 -37.40
C PRO A 1041 5.55 -0.07 -37.74
N GLY A 1042 6.29 -1.18 -37.75
CA GLY A 1042 7.69 -1.23 -38.20
C GLY A 1042 8.50 -2.23 -37.39
N ASP A 1043 8.07 -3.49 -37.47
CA ASP A 1043 8.40 -4.59 -36.56
C ASP A 1043 9.90 -4.91 -36.51
N GLY A 1044 10.40 -5.35 -35.35
CA GLY A 1044 11.80 -5.72 -35.18
C GLY A 1044 12.30 -5.72 -33.72
N CYS A 1045 13.60 -5.93 -33.58
CA CYS A 1045 14.35 -5.92 -32.33
C CYS A 1045 15.07 -4.58 -32.13
N TYR A 1046 15.08 -4.06 -30.89
CA TYR A 1046 15.67 -2.77 -30.52
C TYR A 1046 16.07 -2.73 -29.04
N THR A 1047 16.88 -1.74 -28.67
CA THR A 1047 17.07 -1.33 -27.28
C THR A 1047 16.12 -0.17 -26.96
N HIS A 1048 15.26 -0.35 -25.96
CA HIS A 1048 14.49 0.75 -25.38
C HIS A 1048 15.36 1.43 -24.33
N ASP A 1049 16.02 2.54 -24.70
CA ASP A 1049 17.14 3.08 -23.94
C ASP A 1049 16.77 3.48 -22.49
N PHE A 1050 15.49 3.84 -22.30
CA PHE A 1050 14.80 4.16 -21.04
C PHE A 1050 14.51 2.93 -20.15
N MET A 1051 13.79 1.91 -20.63
CA MET A 1051 13.46 0.72 -19.80
C MET A 1051 14.72 -0.05 -19.37
N VAL A 1052 15.71 -0.12 -20.27
CA VAL A 1052 17.02 -0.73 -20.01
C VAL A 1052 17.86 0.09 -19.01
N GLY A 1053 17.59 1.39 -18.86
CA GLY A 1053 18.18 2.22 -17.80
C GLY A 1053 17.71 1.78 -16.41
N TYR A 1054 16.40 1.54 -16.25
CA TYR A 1054 15.83 1.10 -14.97
C TYR A 1054 16.31 -0.28 -14.53
N TRP A 1055 16.41 -1.24 -15.44
CA TRP A 1055 16.99 -2.55 -15.10
C TRP A 1055 18.40 -2.43 -14.51
N LEU A 1056 19.25 -1.56 -15.08
CA LEU A 1056 20.58 -1.33 -14.54
C LEU A 1056 20.57 -0.61 -13.18
N GLN A 1057 19.64 0.33 -12.97
CA GLN A 1057 19.47 0.99 -11.67
C GLN A 1057 18.98 0.02 -10.60
N CYS A 1058 18.05 -0.87 -10.92
CA CYS A 1058 17.55 -1.89 -9.99
C CYS A 1058 18.63 -2.93 -9.67
N LEU A 1059 19.48 -3.32 -10.63
CA LEU A 1059 20.67 -4.13 -10.38
C LEU A 1059 21.70 -3.40 -9.50
N HIS A 1060 21.92 -2.10 -9.72
CA HIS A 1060 22.80 -1.27 -8.87
C HIS A 1060 22.27 -1.16 -7.43
N VAL A 1061 20.96 -0.94 -7.26
CA VAL A 1061 20.32 -0.98 -5.94
C VAL A 1061 20.49 -2.37 -5.32
N GLY A 1062 20.22 -3.45 -6.06
CA GLY A 1062 20.40 -4.81 -5.57
C GLY A 1062 21.83 -5.11 -5.11
N GLU A 1063 22.86 -4.58 -5.79
CA GLU A 1063 24.25 -4.69 -5.36
C GLU A 1063 24.51 -3.87 -4.08
N ARG A 1064 24.08 -2.60 -4.05
CA ARG A 1064 24.29 -1.68 -2.93
C ARG A 1064 23.55 -2.07 -1.65
N LEU A 1065 22.42 -2.77 -1.76
CA LEU A 1065 21.71 -3.35 -0.61
C LEU A 1065 22.33 -4.67 -0.15
N GLY A 1066 23.08 -5.37 -1.01
CA GLY A 1066 23.67 -6.70 -0.78
C GLY A 1066 22.87 -7.88 -1.38
N PHE A 1067 21.71 -7.60 -1.96
CA PHE A 1067 20.80 -8.61 -2.51
C PHE A 1067 21.37 -9.37 -3.71
N ASN A 1068 22.11 -8.69 -4.61
CA ASN A 1068 22.78 -9.37 -5.74
C ASN A 1068 23.73 -10.45 -5.22
N GLN A 1069 24.52 -10.15 -4.19
CA GLN A 1069 25.45 -11.10 -3.59
C GLN A 1069 24.71 -12.26 -2.92
N ALA A 1070 23.63 -11.98 -2.18
CA ALA A 1070 22.79 -13.04 -1.60
C ALA A 1070 22.21 -14.00 -2.67
N LEU A 1071 21.82 -13.49 -3.85
CA LEU A 1071 21.41 -14.34 -4.99
C LEU A 1071 22.58 -15.15 -5.58
N ARG A 1072 23.78 -14.56 -5.68
CA ARG A 1072 24.98 -15.27 -6.17
C ARG A 1072 25.39 -16.43 -5.25
N ASP A 1073 25.22 -16.25 -3.94
CA ASP A 1073 25.59 -17.25 -2.93
C ASP A 1073 24.48 -18.31 -2.72
N ALA A 1074 23.21 -17.95 -2.96
CA ALA A 1074 22.08 -18.87 -2.81
C ALA A 1074 21.94 -19.92 -3.93
N SER A 1075 22.31 -19.59 -5.19
CA SER A 1075 22.29 -20.55 -6.29
C SER A 1075 23.34 -20.27 -7.38
N PRO A 1076 24.10 -21.27 -7.85
CA PRO A 1076 24.97 -21.15 -9.03
C PRO A 1076 24.25 -20.76 -10.32
N LYS A 1077 22.96 -21.12 -10.46
CA LYS A 1077 22.12 -20.71 -11.60
C LYS A 1077 21.73 -19.24 -11.49
N ALA A 1078 21.22 -18.81 -10.33
CA ALA A 1078 20.88 -17.41 -10.08
C ALA A 1078 22.11 -16.50 -10.22
N LYS A 1079 23.27 -16.95 -9.74
CA LYS A 1079 24.58 -16.32 -9.98
C LYS A 1079 24.85 -16.09 -11.46
N ALA A 1080 24.71 -17.13 -12.28
CA ALA A 1080 24.97 -17.04 -13.71
C ALA A 1080 24.03 -16.05 -14.42
N VAL A 1081 22.76 -15.99 -14.02
CA VAL A 1081 21.79 -15.01 -14.55
C VAL A 1081 22.17 -13.58 -14.14
N ILE A 1082 22.46 -13.32 -12.86
CA ILE A 1082 22.89 -11.99 -12.36
C ILE A 1082 24.16 -11.50 -13.09
N ASP A 1083 25.18 -12.35 -13.18
CA ASP A 1083 26.45 -11.98 -13.82
C ASP A 1083 26.29 -11.80 -15.34
N TRP A 1084 25.38 -12.55 -16.00
CA TRP A 1084 25.01 -12.36 -17.40
C TRP A 1084 24.24 -11.06 -17.65
N LEU A 1085 23.32 -10.67 -16.75
CA LEU A 1085 22.62 -9.38 -16.84
C LEU A 1085 23.61 -8.22 -16.81
N LEU A 1086 24.54 -8.23 -15.85
CA LEU A 1086 25.60 -7.22 -15.72
C LEU A 1086 26.50 -7.16 -16.97
N ALA A 1087 26.92 -8.32 -17.49
CA ALA A 1087 27.69 -8.40 -18.74
C ALA A 1087 26.92 -7.88 -19.96
N SER A 1088 25.60 -8.12 -20.01
CA SER A 1088 24.73 -7.65 -21.10
C SER A 1088 24.44 -6.16 -21.02
N HIS A 1089 24.28 -5.59 -19.82
CA HIS A 1089 24.23 -4.14 -19.61
C HIS A 1089 25.54 -3.46 -19.99
N ARG A 1090 26.72 -4.03 -19.64
CA ARG A 1090 28.02 -3.54 -20.10
C ARG A 1090 28.13 -3.52 -21.62
N LYS A 1091 27.71 -4.60 -22.29
CA LYS A 1091 27.72 -4.72 -23.76
C LYS A 1091 26.87 -3.62 -24.41
N ARG A 1092 25.64 -3.40 -23.92
CA ARG A 1092 24.76 -2.31 -24.38
C ARG A 1092 25.35 -0.93 -24.10
N ALA A 1093 25.81 -0.68 -22.87
CA ALA A 1093 26.29 0.63 -22.43
C ALA A 1093 27.53 1.05 -23.23
N ILE A 1094 28.54 0.20 -23.34
CA ILE A 1094 29.76 0.49 -24.10
C ILE A 1094 29.43 0.58 -25.61
N GLY A 1095 28.61 -0.33 -26.14
CA GLY A 1095 28.21 -0.33 -27.56
C GLY A 1095 27.42 0.91 -28.00
N ARG A 1096 26.59 1.49 -27.11
CA ARG A 1096 25.85 2.74 -27.36
C ARG A 1096 26.68 3.98 -27.08
N THR A 1097 27.45 4.00 -25.98
CA THR A 1097 28.28 5.15 -25.59
C THR A 1097 29.46 5.34 -26.54
N ASN A 1098 30.07 4.29 -27.09
CA ASN A 1098 31.21 4.42 -28.01
C ASN A 1098 30.82 4.83 -29.46
N ASN A 1099 29.72 5.56 -29.58
CA ASN A 1099 29.44 6.56 -30.61
C ASN A 1099 29.13 6.10 -32.06
N PRO A 1100 28.34 5.03 -32.28
CA PRO A 1100 27.70 4.83 -33.58
C PRO A 1100 26.50 5.78 -33.72
N LEU A 1101 26.43 6.55 -34.81
CA LEU A 1101 25.37 7.53 -35.11
C LEU A 1101 24.07 6.85 -35.58
N VAL A 1102 23.57 5.89 -34.79
CA VAL A 1102 22.32 5.16 -35.04
C VAL A 1102 21.14 6.12 -34.90
N ASN A 1103 20.36 6.27 -35.97
CA ASN A 1103 19.11 7.03 -35.93
C ASN A 1103 18.05 6.28 -35.11
N SER A 1104 17.06 7.00 -34.56
CA SER A 1104 15.93 6.38 -33.85
C SER A 1104 15.15 5.41 -34.76
N ALA A 1105 14.40 4.49 -34.14
CA ALA A 1105 13.39 3.71 -34.84
C ALA A 1105 12.08 4.49 -34.82
N GLN A 1106 11.40 4.58 -35.97
CA GLN A 1106 10.07 5.19 -36.10
C GLN A 1106 9.94 6.56 -35.39
N ASP A 1107 10.98 7.39 -35.49
CA ASP A 1107 11.03 8.74 -34.91
C ASP A 1107 10.97 8.84 -33.37
N VAL A 1108 11.06 7.72 -32.65
CA VAL A 1108 10.93 7.69 -31.19
C VAL A 1108 12.25 8.08 -30.49
N ASP A 1109 12.19 9.14 -29.67
CA ASP A 1109 13.32 9.82 -29.00
C ASP A 1109 14.17 8.89 -28.11
N TYR A 1110 13.57 7.84 -27.55
CA TYR A 1110 14.18 6.88 -26.60
C TYR A 1110 14.34 5.44 -27.14
N ILE A 1111 14.17 5.19 -28.45
CA ILE A 1111 14.37 3.86 -29.07
C ILE A 1111 15.59 3.86 -29.98
N THR A 1112 16.39 2.79 -29.89
CA THR A 1112 17.52 2.53 -30.79
C THR A 1112 17.36 1.16 -31.44
N PRO A 1113 17.17 1.06 -32.77
CA PRO A 1113 16.96 -0.20 -33.46
C PRO A 1113 18.20 -1.11 -33.41
N ILE A 1114 17.97 -2.42 -33.47
CA ILE A 1114 18.99 -3.45 -33.64
C ILE A 1114 18.81 -4.11 -35.02
N TRP A 1115 17.69 -4.81 -35.23
CA TRP A 1115 17.34 -5.51 -36.48
C TRP A 1115 15.87 -5.27 -36.84
N THR A 1116 15.56 -4.91 -38.08
CA THR A 1116 14.15 -4.85 -38.56
C THR A 1116 13.67 -6.21 -39.04
N MET A 1117 12.34 -6.40 -39.09
CA MET A 1117 11.72 -7.60 -39.65
C MET A 1117 12.17 -7.83 -41.11
N ASP A 1118 12.21 -6.77 -41.93
CA ASP A 1118 12.72 -6.83 -43.31
C ASP A 1118 14.17 -7.35 -43.39
N GLN A 1119 15.03 -6.94 -42.45
CA GLN A 1119 16.42 -7.42 -42.41
C GLN A 1119 16.48 -8.92 -42.07
N MET A 1120 15.65 -9.38 -41.12
CA MET A 1120 15.56 -10.79 -40.74
C MET A 1120 14.96 -11.66 -41.86
N ILE A 1121 13.97 -11.14 -42.59
CA ILE A 1121 13.39 -11.79 -43.76
C ILE A 1121 14.40 -11.84 -44.93
N ALA A 1122 15.05 -10.72 -45.25
CA ALA A 1122 16.06 -10.66 -46.31
C ALA A 1122 17.31 -11.52 -46.02
N ALA A 1123 17.63 -11.75 -44.74
CA ALA A 1123 18.66 -12.68 -44.31
C ALA A 1123 18.24 -14.17 -44.37
N ASN A 1124 16.94 -14.46 -44.58
CA ASN A 1124 16.32 -15.77 -44.36
C ASN A 1124 16.65 -16.32 -42.96
N GLY A 1125 16.52 -15.46 -41.96
CA GLY A 1125 16.83 -15.73 -40.55
C GLY A 1125 18.31 -15.84 -40.19
N ASP A 1126 19.25 -15.78 -41.14
CA ASP A 1126 20.68 -16.01 -40.90
C ASP A 1126 21.35 -14.89 -40.09
N VAL A 1127 21.73 -15.22 -38.85
CA VAL A 1127 22.32 -14.32 -37.85
C VAL A 1127 23.73 -13.83 -38.24
N SER A 1128 24.38 -14.44 -39.24
CA SER A 1128 25.65 -13.97 -39.79
C SER A 1128 25.49 -12.86 -40.85
N LYS A 1129 24.29 -12.72 -41.47
CA LYS A 1129 24.02 -11.70 -42.49
C LYS A 1129 23.45 -10.38 -41.93
N LEU A 1130 22.97 -10.41 -40.69
CA LEU A 1130 22.43 -9.26 -39.96
C LEU A 1130 23.57 -8.35 -39.43
N PRO A 1131 23.30 -7.08 -39.05
CA PRO A 1131 24.25 -6.25 -38.30
C PRO A 1131 24.79 -6.96 -37.05
N GLN A 1132 26.11 -7.02 -36.88
CA GLN A 1132 26.76 -7.70 -35.75
C GLN A 1132 27.02 -6.80 -34.53
N ASN A 1133 26.93 -5.48 -34.69
CA ASN A 1133 27.16 -4.46 -33.66
C ASN A 1133 26.48 -3.13 -34.04
N PHE A 1134 26.39 -2.18 -33.10
CA PHE A 1134 25.70 -0.90 -33.34
C PHE A 1134 26.35 -0.02 -34.43
N ALA A 1135 27.65 -0.16 -34.70
CA ALA A 1135 28.30 0.57 -35.81
C ALA A 1135 27.87 0.02 -37.19
N GLU A 1136 27.68 -1.29 -37.29
CA GLU A 1136 27.05 -1.91 -38.48
C GLU A 1136 25.57 -1.52 -38.62
N VAL A 1137 24.81 -1.39 -37.53
CA VAL A 1137 23.45 -0.84 -37.59
C VAL A 1137 23.48 0.58 -38.17
N ALA A 1138 24.35 1.45 -37.66
CA ALA A 1138 24.50 2.82 -38.17
C ALA A 1138 24.98 2.90 -39.64
N THR A 1139 25.71 1.91 -40.16
CA THR A 1139 26.09 1.88 -41.59
C THR A 1139 25.03 1.25 -42.50
N LYS A 1140 24.10 0.45 -41.95
CA LYS A 1140 22.97 -0.16 -42.68
C LYS A 1140 21.72 0.74 -42.72
N GLN A 1141 21.61 1.74 -41.84
CA GLN A 1141 20.56 2.76 -41.94
C GLN A 1141 20.83 3.74 -43.09
N THR A 1142 19.78 4.06 -43.87
CA THR A 1142 19.79 5.07 -44.93
C THR A 1142 19.89 6.50 -44.39
N VAL A 1143 19.34 6.73 -43.20
CA VAL A 1143 19.40 7.99 -42.46
C VAL A 1143 20.20 7.76 -41.18
N LYS A 1144 21.18 8.63 -40.90
CA LYS A 1144 22.03 8.58 -39.70
C LYS A 1144 21.69 9.75 -38.77
N ALA A 1145 21.90 9.54 -37.47
CA ALA A 1145 21.76 10.61 -36.49
C ALA A 1145 22.78 11.74 -36.77
N PRO A 1146 22.43 13.03 -36.59
CA PRO A 1146 23.37 14.14 -36.80
C PRO A 1146 24.48 14.15 -35.74
N SER A 1147 24.11 13.82 -34.52
CA SER A 1147 25.00 13.56 -33.38
C SER A 1147 24.46 12.35 -32.62
N TRP A 1148 25.27 11.75 -31.74
CA TRP A 1148 24.92 10.65 -30.83
C TRP A 1148 23.64 10.88 -29.99
N ASP A 1149 23.35 12.16 -29.82
CA ASP A 1149 22.58 12.83 -28.79
C ASP A 1149 21.37 13.56 -29.44
N SER A 1150 21.19 13.40 -30.76
CA SER A 1150 20.07 13.87 -31.59
C SER A 1150 19.61 12.75 -32.56
N PHE A 1151 18.60 13.02 -33.40
CA PHE A 1151 18.18 12.12 -34.48
C PHE A 1151 17.56 12.91 -35.65
N LYS A 1152 17.27 12.24 -36.77
CA LYS A 1152 16.53 12.78 -37.91
C LYS A 1152 15.16 12.13 -38.08
N LEU A 1153 14.17 12.97 -38.32
CA LEU A 1153 12.82 12.64 -38.76
C LEU A 1153 12.78 12.30 -40.27
N PRO A 1154 11.68 11.74 -40.82
CA PRO A 1154 11.63 11.25 -42.20
C PRO A 1154 11.51 12.38 -43.24
N ASP A 1155 11.07 13.56 -42.79
CA ASP A 1155 11.11 14.82 -43.53
C ASP A 1155 12.51 15.46 -43.60
N GLY A 1156 13.47 14.92 -42.83
CA GLY A 1156 14.84 15.42 -42.69
C GLY A 1156 15.06 16.36 -41.50
N THR A 1157 14.02 16.72 -40.74
CA THR A 1157 14.11 17.61 -39.57
C THR A 1157 14.91 16.95 -38.44
N VAL A 1158 15.62 17.73 -37.63
CA VAL A 1158 16.45 17.21 -36.52
C VAL A 1158 15.69 17.26 -35.19
N GLY A 1159 15.50 16.11 -34.57
CA GLY A 1159 14.97 15.96 -33.21
C GLY A 1159 16.06 15.79 -32.15
N SER A 1160 15.77 16.14 -30.90
CA SER A 1160 16.62 15.78 -29.75
C SER A 1160 16.34 14.33 -29.32
N ARG A 1161 17.36 13.59 -28.88
CA ARG A 1161 17.12 12.38 -28.09
C ARG A 1161 16.46 12.73 -26.75
N ASP A 1162 15.81 11.76 -26.11
CA ASP A 1162 15.26 11.92 -24.76
C ASP A 1162 16.40 12.14 -23.75
N GLY A 1163 16.41 13.28 -23.07
CA GLY A 1163 17.45 13.58 -22.08
C GLY A 1163 17.50 12.55 -20.96
N GLN A 1164 16.35 12.06 -20.48
CA GLN A 1164 16.30 11.11 -19.37
C GLN A 1164 16.89 9.74 -19.72
N ALA A 1165 16.46 9.13 -20.83
CA ALA A 1165 17.00 7.86 -21.32
C ALA A 1165 18.49 7.95 -21.69
N MET A 1166 18.93 9.12 -22.18
CA MET A 1166 20.34 9.35 -22.51
C MET A 1166 21.18 9.59 -21.25
N ASP A 1167 20.70 10.33 -20.25
CA ASP A 1167 21.40 10.49 -18.96
C ASP A 1167 21.56 9.14 -18.25
N GLN A 1168 20.55 8.26 -18.28
CA GLN A 1168 20.65 6.88 -17.79
C GLN A 1168 21.71 6.05 -18.56
N LEU A 1169 21.85 6.25 -19.88
CA LEU A 1169 22.93 5.66 -20.68
C LEU A 1169 24.31 6.24 -20.31
N LEU A 1170 24.42 7.52 -19.96
CA LEU A 1170 25.66 8.14 -19.51
C LEU A 1170 26.05 7.72 -18.08
N ALA A 1171 25.08 7.47 -17.20
CA ALA A 1171 25.32 6.92 -15.86
C ALA A 1171 25.77 5.45 -15.92
N ALA A 1172 25.31 4.68 -16.91
CA ALA A 1172 25.50 3.23 -16.99
C ALA A 1172 26.95 2.73 -16.80
N PRO A 1173 27.99 3.29 -17.46
CA PRO A 1173 29.37 2.85 -17.24
C PRO A 1173 29.86 3.03 -15.79
N ALA A 1174 29.43 4.10 -15.11
CA ALA A 1174 29.79 4.37 -13.72
C ALA A 1174 29.05 3.44 -12.73
N LEU A 1175 27.76 3.16 -12.98
CA LEU A 1175 26.98 2.17 -12.21
C LEU A 1175 27.61 0.78 -12.27
N LEU A 1176 28.02 0.34 -13.47
CA LEU A 1176 28.70 -0.95 -13.67
C LEU A 1176 30.04 -1.04 -12.93
N LYS A 1177 30.80 0.06 -12.85
CA LYS A 1177 32.07 0.13 -12.10
C LYS A 1177 31.86 0.15 -10.58
N ASP A 1178 30.78 0.76 -10.08
CA ASP A 1178 30.47 0.68 -8.64
C ASP A 1178 30.08 -0.75 -8.22
N MET A 1179 29.39 -1.48 -9.10
CA MET A 1179 29.15 -2.94 -8.98
C MET A 1179 30.40 -3.80 -9.29
N GLY A 1180 31.61 -3.25 -9.20
CA GLY A 1180 32.85 -4.00 -9.28
C GLY A 1180 33.31 -4.44 -10.68
N MET A 1181 32.61 -4.08 -11.76
CA MET A 1181 33.10 -4.39 -13.12
C MET A 1181 34.34 -3.55 -13.46
N SER A 1182 35.28 -4.14 -14.20
CA SER A 1182 36.53 -3.49 -14.62
C SER A 1182 36.92 -3.80 -16.07
N GLY A 1183 37.70 -2.91 -16.67
CA GLY A 1183 38.25 -3.04 -18.03
C GLY A 1183 38.49 -1.68 -18.70
N SER A 1184 39.46 -1.61 -19.62
CA SER A 1184 39.85 -0.37 -20.29
C SER A 1184 38.74 0.19 -21.20
N ASP A 1185 37.92 -0.69 -21.78
CA ASP A 1185 36.67 -0.39 -22.48
C ASP A 1185 35.66 0.35 -21.59
N LEU A 1186 35.55 -0.06 -20.32
CA LEU A 1186 34.63 0.53 -19.34
C LEU A 1186 35.15 1.89 -18.85
N GLU A 1187 36.46 2.02 -18.56
CA GLU A 1187 37.07 3.31 -18.18
C GLU A 1187 36.99 4.36 -19.30
N GLN A 1188 37.18 3.95 -20.56
CA GLN A 1188 36.97 4.81 -21.73
C GLN A 1188 35.50 5.25 -21.84
N ALA A 1189 34.55 4.33 -21.66
CA ALA A 1189 33.13 4.66 -21.69
C ALA A 1189 32.71 5.60 -20.54
N ILE A 1190 33.29 5.47 -19.34
CA ILE A 1190 33.09 6.40 -18.22
C ILE A 1190 33.60 7.80 -18.59
N THR A 1191 34.81 7.89 -19.15
CA THR A 1191 35.44 9.18 -19.52
C THR A 1191 34.61 9.91 -20.58
N LEU A 1192 34.20 9.19 -21.64
CA LEU A 1192 33.36 9.72 -22.71
C LEU A 1192 31.94 10.08 -22.23
N ALA A 1193 31.37 9.32 -21.29
CA ALA A 1193 30.06 9.61 -20.73
C ALA A 1193 30.06 10.85 -19.84
N GLU A 1194 31.09 11.02 -18.99
CA GLU A 1194 31.26 12.22 -18.18
C GLU A 1194 31.50 13.45 -19.08
N GLN A 1195 32.32 13.35 -20.14
CA GLN A 1195 32.51 14.43 -21.11
C GLN A 1195 31.17 14.93 -21.68
N ARG A 1196 30.35 14.03 -22.25
CA ARG A 1196 29.04 14.37 -22.81
C ARG A 1196 28.07 14.95 -21.80
N PHE A 1197 28.09 14.43 -20.57
CA PHE A 1197 27.26 14.95 -19.49
C PHE A 1197 27.65 16.40 -19.17
N GLN A 1198 28.95 16.70 -19.09
CA GLN A 1198 29.44 18.06 -18.86
C GLN A 1198 29.19 18.99 -20.06
N GLU A 1199 29.25 18.49 -21.29
CA GLU A 1199 28.84 19.24 -22.49
C GLU A 1199 27.37 19.67 -22.41
N ARG A 1200 26.45 18.77 -22.02
CA ARG A 1200 25.02 19.10 -21.84
C ARG A 1200 24.77 19.98 -20.64
N LEU A 1201 25.40 19.70 -19.49
CA LEU A 1201 25.25 20.52 -18.29
C LEU A 1201 25.72 21.95 -18.54
N THR A 1202 26.85 22.13 -19.23
CA THR A 1202 27.34 23.45 -19.66
C THR A 1202 26.37 24.11 -20.66
N SER A 1203 25.92 23.38 -21.68
CA SER A 1203 25.03 23.91 -22.72
C SER A 1203 23.64 24.29 -22.21
N GLU A 1204 23.12 23.64 -21.17
CA GLU A 1204 21.84 24.00 -20.55
C GLU A 1204 22.03 25.13 -19.53
N THR A 1205 23.09 25.10 -18.71
CA THR A 1205 23.43 26.18 -17.76
C THR A 1205 23.67 27.51 -18.48
N ALA A 1206 24.27 27.48 -19.67
CA ALA A 1206 24.53 28.66 -20.49
C ALA A 1206 23.26 29.41 -20.96
N LYS A 1207 22.08 28.77 -20.91
CA LYS A 1207 20.79 29.44 -21.18
C LYS A 1207 20.30 30.31 -20.01
N GLY A 1208 20.90 30.16 -18.84
CA GLY A 1208 20.63 30.96 -17.66
C GLY A 1208 19.29 30.66 -16.96
N PRO A 1209 18.95 31.42 -15.90
CA PRO A 1209 17.90 31.05 -14.93
C PRO A 1209 16.44 31.02 -15.44
N LEU A 1210 16.20 31.42 -16.68
CA LEU A 1210 14.87 31.40 -17.30
C LEU A 1210 14.64 30.15 -18.18
N GLU A 1211 15.69 29.61 -18.80
CA GLU A 1211 15.60 28.60 -19.87
C GLU A 1211 16.34 27.28 -19.55
N ALA A 1212 17.34 27.31 -18.65
CA ALA A 1212 18.11 26.13 -18.29
C ALA A 1212 17.20 25.01 -17.74
N GLY A 1213 17.30 23.81 -18.28
CA GLY A 1213 16.48 22.67 -17.85
C GLY A 1213 15.10 22.57 -18.50
N GLN A 1214 14.62 23.56 -19.28
CA GLN A 1214 13.33 23.43 -20.00
C GLN A 1214 13.31 22.32 -21.07
N THR A 1215 14.47 21.80 -21.47
CA THR A 1215 14.62 20.84 -22.57
C THR A 1215 15.27 19.52 -22.14
N TRP A 1216 16.61 19.40 -22.19
CA TRP A 1216 17.30 18.11 -21.91
C TRP A 1216 17.01 17.59 -20.49
N TYR A 1217 17.33 18.37 -19.46
CA TYR A 1217 17.18 17.96 -18.06
C TYR A 1217 15.76 18.11 -17.50
N LYS A 1218 14.75 18.35 -18.36
CA LYS A 1218 13.36 18.60 -17.95
C LYS A 1218 12.81 17.51 -17.04
N PHE A 1219 13.14 16.26 -17.37
CA PHE A 1219 12.72 15.06 -16.64
C PHE A 1219 13.92 14.30 -16.02
N HIS A 1220 15.04 14.99 -15.79
CA HIS A 1220 16.22 14.38 -15.17
C HIS A 1220 16.00 14.18 -13.67
N GLN A 1221 16.45 13.05 -13.13
CA GLN A 1221 16.18 12.62 -11.75
C GLN A 1221 17.49 12.36 -11.00
N ALA A 1222 17.46 12.47 -9.67
CA ALA A 1222 18.60 12.20 -8.82
C ALA A 1222 19.24 10.83 -9.09
N THR A 1223 18.45 9.76 -9.20
CA THR A 1223 18.97 8.39 -9.46
C THR A 1223 19.48 8.17 -10.89
N ASN A 1224 19.22 9.07 -11.84
CA ASN A 1224 19.73 8.99 -13.22
C ASN A 1224 21.17 9.51 -13.36
N ASN A 1225 21.87 9.73 -12.25
CA ASN A 1225 23.28 10.11 -12.21
C ASN A 1225 24.19 8.93 -11.92
N ARG A 1226 25.50 9.18 -12.05
CA ARG A 1226 26.54 8.31 -11.49
C ARG A 1226 26.39 8.19 -9.95
N PRO A 1227 26.87 7.09 -9.34
CA PRO A 1227 26.94 6.95 -7.88
C PRO A 1227 27.73 8.08 -7.22
N TYR A 1228 27.30 8.49 -6.03
CA TYR A 1228 28.06 9.39 -5.17
C TYR A 1228 28.93 8.59 -4.19
N ARG A 1229 30.21 8.96 -4.06
CA ARG A 1229 31.14 8.39 -3.08
C ARG A 1229 31.61 9.47 -2.12
N PRO A 1230 31.37 9.34 -0.80
CA PRO A 1230 31.88 10.30 0.18
C PRO A 1230 33.42 10.24 0.23
N GLY A 1231 34.09 11.38 0.04
CA GLY A 1231 35.53 11.51 0.24
C GLY A 1231 36.45 10.97 -0.88
N SER A 1232 35.95 10.86 -2.12
CA SER A 1232 36.76 10.60 -3.33
C SER A 1232 37.16 11.88 -4.05
#